data_AF-A0A2V8EVT5-F1
#
_entry.id   AF-A0A2V8EVT5-F1
#
_cell.length_a   1.000
_cell.length_b   1.000
_cell.length_c   1.000
_cell.angle_alpha   90.00
_cell.angle_beta   90.00
_cell.angle_gamma   90.00
#
_symmetry.space_group_name_H-M   'P 1'
#
loop_
_entity.id
_entity.type
_entity.pdbx_description
1 polymer ?
#
loop_
_entity_poly.entity_id
_entity_poly.type
_entity_poly.pdbx_seq_one_letter_code
_entity_poly.pdbx_strand_id
1 'polypeptide(L)'
;MAGAIDVDAATIRRMARRFASARPSLAIGGGVTGSDPHAVQLELACLLLNVLAGNVGESISYGAAHAVDRLATRREILETTRAMASGAVDVLLVHHANPIFTLPPPVGFADALARVPFVVSFAGAPDETTDRAHLVLPDHHFLESWGDYAPRAGVASLLQPAAAPLFDTRATGDVLIEVANQITADTARAVGSTRWADYVRSAWSEPTTANDQAAAAAGWEAALHSGGRFEAADAVRPTLRDVARALVIDPDAPAAADTYTFIACPSTHFYDGRGANESWLQEVPDPIAKISWGDWIEIHPDAARRLGIVDGDVVRVTSSHGQIEAAAHLYAGMRPDVIAMPLGYGRSRSSRHAGARGSNAALLLPPEAAGSPHAVWRASGVRVERAGPRRIVIMLQAHVASREDTSAPLGKIVDPARTDVREPPEHAPVDLFPPHEHPAHRWGMAIDLNSCTGCNACVAACYAENNVAVVGEQFCAQGREMSWIRIERHAHAIVSESGLRRPATVFLPMLCQHCDEAPCEAVCPVYATYHNPEGLNAQVYARCIGTRFCSNNCPYKVRRFNWARIGWEAPLGEQLNPDVTVRSAGVMEKCTFCIQRIQAAKRTAKLDGRSLRDGDVVPACAQTCPAEAIVFGDLHDPQSRVSRLSADPRGYHVLEELNTRPAITYLRRSVPGAPADER
;
A
#
# COMPACT_ATOMS: atom_id res chain seq x y z
N MET A 1 10.65 -32.40 -10.93
CA MET A 1 10.04 -31.05 -10.87
C MET A 1 9.23 -30.83 -9.59
N ALA A 2 8.19 -31.63 -9.27
CA ALA A 2 7.39 -31.44 -8.04
C ALA A 2 8.22 -31.42 -6.74
N GLY A 3 9.18 -32.35 -6.60
CA GLY A 3 10.11 -32.36 -5.45
C GLY A 3 11.13 -31.20 -5.41
N ALA A 4 11.24 -30.37 -6.46
CA ALA A 4 12.15 -29.21 -6.48
C ALA A 4 11.48 -27.92 -5.98
N ILE A 5 10.15 -27.91 -5.86
CA ILE A 5 9.36 -26.76 -5.41
C ILE A 5 8.65 -27.01 -4.08
N ASP A 6 8.97 -28.11 -3.38
CA ASP A 6 8.34 -28.52 -2.12
C ASP A 6 6.80 -28.59 -2.16
N VAL A 7 6.24 -28.83 -3.35
CA VAL A 7 4.81 -29.08 -3.57
C VAL A 7 4.66 -30.46 -4.15
N ASP A 8 3.94 -31.33 -3.45
CA ASP A 8 3.70 -32.70 -3.90
C ASP A 8 2.87 -32.73 -5.21
N ALA A 9 3.11 -33.75 -6.03
CA ALA A 9 2.44 -33.88 -7.33
C ALA A 9 0.91 -34.05 -7.20
N ALA A 10 0.40 -34.57 -6.08
CA ALA A 10 -1.04 -34.71 -5.87
C ALA A 10 -1.70 -33.35 -5.63
N THR A 11 -1.04 -32.44 -4.93
CA THR A 11 -1.46 -31.05 -4.74
C THR A 11 -1.54 -30.30 -6.07
N ILE A 12 -0.52 -30.42 -6.92
CA ILE A 12 -0.53 -29.80 -8.27
C ILE A 12 -1.71 -30.34 -9.09
N ARG A 13 -1.90 -31.67 -9.16
CA ARG A 13 -3.02 -32.29 -9.88
C ARG A 13 -4.38 -31.86 -9.32
N ARG A 14 -4.51 -31.74 -8.00
CA ARG A 14 -5.73 -31.27 -7.34
C ARG A 14 -6.04 -29.83 -7.70
N MET A 15 -5.06 -28.94 -7.64
CA MET A 15 -5.21 -27.54 -8.06
C MET A 15 -5.58 -27.44 -9.54
N ALA A 16 -4.92 -28.19 -10.43
CA ALA A 16 -5.25 -28.22 -11.84
C ALA A 16 -6.70 -28.68 -12.10
N ARG A 17 -7.17 -29.71 -11.39
CA ARG A 17 -8.57 -30.15 -11.48
C ARG A 17 -9.54 -29.08 -10.98
N ARG A 18 -9.27 -28.48 -9.82
CA ARG A 18 -10.09 -27.40 -9.27
C ARG A 18 -10.15 -26.21 -10.22
N PHE A 19 -9.01 -25.81 -10.78
CA PHE A 19 -8.89 -24.73 -11.76
C PHE A 19 -9.73 -25.04 -13.01
N ALA A 20 -9.64 -26.26 -13.55
CA ALA A 20 -10.40 -26.66 -14.73
C ALA A 20 -11.92 -26.78 -14.49
N SER A 21 -12.33 -27.14 -13.26
CA SER A 21 -13.75 -27.30 -12.90
C SER A 21 -14.41 -26.01 -12.42
N ALA A 22 -13.66 -25.09 -11.83
CA ALA A 22 -14.19 -23.83 -11.32
C ALA A 22 -14.43 -22.85 -12.47
N ARG A 23 -15.62 -22.24 -12.52
CA ARG A 23 -15.94 -21.16 -13.47
C ARG A 23 -16.63 -20.02 -12.72
N PRO A 24 -16.12 -18.77 -12.81
CA PRO A 24 -14.88 -18.38 -13.49
C PRO A 24 -13.62 -18.88 -12.76
N SER A 25 -12.54 -19.10 -13.51
CA SER A 25 -11.19 -19.31 -12.96
C SER A 25 -10.27 -18.18 -13.42
N LEU A 26 -9.07 -18.09 -12.85
CA LEU A 26 -8.05 -17.13 -13.29
C LEU A 26 -6.65 -17.62 -12.93
N ALA A 27 -5.76 -17.68 -13.93
CA ALA A 27 -4.34 -17.91 -13.75
C ALA A 27 -3.60 -16.58 -13.89
N ILE A 28 -2.74 -16.25 -12.93
CA ILE A 28 -1.94 -15.02 -12.92
C ILE A 28 -0.48 -15.42 -12.75
N GLY A 29 0.43 -14.78 -13.48
CA GLY A 29 1.86 -15.01 -13.33
C GLY A 29 2.44 -14.47 -12.02
N GLY A 30 3.67 -14.86 -11.71
CA GLY A 30 4.32 -14.65 -10.40
C GLY A 30 4.79 -13.22 -10.11
N GLY A 31 4.56 -12.27 -11.01
CA GLY A 31 5.03 -10.88 -10.87
C GLY A 31 6.55 -10.83 -10.67
N VAL A 32 7.01 -10.03 -9.71
CA VAL A 32 8.46 -9.89 -9.42
C VAL A 32 9.15 -11.19 -9.02
N THR A 33 8.43 -12.13 -8.40
CA THR A 33 8.98 -13.42 -7.99
C THR A 33 9.26 -14.34 -9.18
N GLY A 34 8.62 -14.09 -10.32
CA GLY A 34 8.84 -14.79 -11.58
C GLY A 34 9.83 -14.09 -12.52
N SER A 35 10.58 -13.08 -12.05
CA SER A 35 11.48 -12.27 -12.89
C SER A 35 12.82 -12.96 -13.22
N ASP A 36 12.77 -14.19 -13.69
CA ASP A 36 13.93 -15.02 -14.05
C ASP A 36 14.07 -15.24 -15.56
N PRO A 37 15.08 -15.99 -16.05
CA PRO A 37 15.22 -16.27 -17.48
C PRO A 37 14.01 -16.97 -18.13
N HIS A 38 13.13 -17.58 -17.33
CA HIS A 38 11.90 -18.24 -17.74
C HIS A 38 10.64 -17.39 -17.50
N ALA A 39 10.76 -16.13 -17.10
CA ALA A 39 9.64 -15.22 -16.83
C ALA A 39 8.62 -15.20 -17.98
N VAL A 40 9.11 -15.07 -19.21
CA VAL A 40 8.27 -15.01 -20.41
C VAL A 40 7.52 -16.33 -20.61
N GLN A 41 8.18 -17.47 -20.41
CA GLN A 41 7.58 -18.79 -20.52
C GLN A 41 6.51 -19.01 -19.44
N LEU A 42 6.74 -18.56 -18.21
CA LEU A 42 5.76 -18.60 -17.13
C LEU A 42 4.51 -17.80 -17.49
N GLU A 43 4.67 -16.55 -17.95
CA GLU A 43 3.54 -15.72 -18.36
C GLU A 43 2.80 -16.34 -19.55
N LEU A 44 3.51 -16.84 -20.56
CA LEU A 44 2.89 -17.55 -21.70
C LEU A 44 2.09 -18.78 -21.24
N ALA A 45 2.60 -19.54 -20.26
CA ALA A 45 1.88 -20.68 -19.69
C ALA A 45 0.61 -20.23 -18.94
N CYS A 46 0.66 -19.15 -18.16
CA CYS A 46 -0.51 -18.57 -17.50
C CYS A 46 -1.55 -18.06 -18.50
N LEU A 47 -1.13 -17.38 -19.57
CA LEU A 47 -2.01 -16.94 -20.66
C LEU A 47 -2.68 -18.13 -21.35
N LEU A 48 -1.91 -19.18 -21.66
CA LEU A 48 -2.44 -20.41 -22.26
C LEU A 48 -3.48 -21.08 -21.33
N LEU A 49 -3.21 -21.17 -20.03
CA LEU A 49 -4.17 -21.72 -19.06
C LEU A 49 -5.48 -20.94 -19.05
N ASN A 50 -5.43 -19.61 -19.12
CA ASN A 50 -6.64 -18.79 -19.20
C ASN A 50 -7.41 -19.00 -20.51
N VAL A 51 -6.70 -19.16 -21.64
CA VAL A 51 -7.35 -19.48 -22.91
C VAL A 51 -8.04 -20.85 -22.83
N LEU A 52 -7.34 -21.87 -22.31
CA LEU A 52 -7.87 -23.23 -22.19
C LEU A 52 -9.04 -23.34 -21.20
N ALA A 53 -9.04 -22.54 -20.13
CA ALA A 53 -10.13 -22.50 -19.16
C ALA A 53 -11.35 -21.70 -19.64
N GLY A 54 -11.26 -21.04 -20.80
CA GLY A 54 -12.35 -20.22 -21.35
C GLY A 54 -12.52 -18.88 -20.62
N ASN A 55 -11.46 -18.37 -19.99
CA ASN A 55 -11.50 -17.15 -19.18
C ASN A 55 -11.52 -15.87 -20.04
N VAL A 56 -11.18 -15.97 -21.33
CA VAL A 56 -11.05 -14.82 -22.23
C VAL A 56 -12.42 -14.22 -22.59
N GLY A 57 -12.60 -12.95 -22.27
CA GLY A 57 -13.88 -12.24 -22.38
C GLY A 57 -14.78 -12.38 -21.15
N GLU A 58 -14.39 -13.19 -20.17
CA GLU A 58 -15.13 -13.43 -18.92
C GLU A 58 -14.38 -12.82 -17.73
N SER A 59 -13.22 -13.40 -17.37
CA SER A 59 -12.37 -12.95 -16.25
C SER A 59 -11.09 -12.24 -16.71
N ILE A 60 -10.70 -12.38 -17.99
CA ILE A 60 -9.58 -11.65 -18.60
C ILE A 60 -9.96 -11.08 -19.96
N SER A 61 -9.61 -9.83 -20.22
CA SER A 61 -9.73 -9.19 -21.53
C SER A 61 -8.34 -8.81 -22.07
N TYR A 62 -8.13 -8.95 -23.37
CA TYR A 62 -6.92 -8.48 -24.05
C TYR A 62 -7.26 -7.22 -24.85
N GLY A 63 -6.24 -6.47 -25.29
CA GLY A 63 -6.42 -5.29 -26.15
C GLY A 63 -6.69 -3.97 -25.42
N ALA A 64 -6.99 -4.01 -24.12
CA ALA A 64 -6.95 -2.82 -23.28
C ALA A 64 -5.48 -2.52 -22.91
N ALA A 65 -4.72 -1.97 -23.87
CA ALA A 65 -3.32 -1.60 -23.67
C ALA A 65 -3.21 -0.77 -22.38
N HIS A 66 -2.44 -1.28 -21.42
CA HIS A 66 -2.19 -0.60 -20.17
C HIS A 66 -1.12 0.45 -20.40
N ALA A 67 -1.12 1.53 -19.62
CA ALA A 67 -0.06 2.55 -19.69
C ALA A 67 1.35 1.95 -19.56
N VAL A 68 1.49 0.80 -18.90
CA VAL A 68 2.78 0.12 -18.71
C VAL A 68 3.31 -0.49 -20.01
N ASP A 69 2.44 -0.81 -20.97
CA ASP A 69 2.82 -1.37 -22.27
C ASP A 69 3.55 -0.34 -23.14
N ARG A 70 3.44 0.94 -22.80
CA ARG A 70 4.09 2.06 -23.50
C ARG A 70 5.39 2.50 -22.84
N LEU A 71 5.76 1.89 -21.71
CA LEU A 71 7.01 2.22 -21.02
C LEU A 71 8.21 1.62 -21.76
N ALA A 72 9.35 2.31 -21.64
CA ALA A 72 10.61 1.79 -22.14
C ALA A 72 10.98 0.48 -21.43
N THR A 73 11.46 -0.48 -22.21
CA THR A 73 12.01 -1.75 -21.74
C THR A 73 13.36 -1.54 -21.06
N ARG A 74 13.78 -2.52 -20.24
CA ARG A 74 15.12 -2.47 -19.61
C ARG A 74 16.23 -2.37 -20.65
N ARG A 75 16.09 -3.08 -21.77
CA ARG A 75 17.04 -3.02 -22.90
C ARG A 75 17.20 -1.60 -23.45
N GLU A 76 16.11 -0.87 -23.67
CA GLU A 76 16.16 0.52 -24.17
C GLU A 76 16.84 1.46 -23.18
N ILE A 77 16.68 1.24 -21.87
CA ILE A 77 17.43 1.98 -20.84
C ILE A 77 18.93 1.65 -20.90
N LEU A 78 19.32 0.40 -21.14
CA LEU A 78 20.73 0.01 -21.31
C LEU A 78 21.33 0.57 -22.61
N GLU A 79 20.55 0.63 -23.68
CA GLU A 79 20.94 1.28 -24.94
C GLU A 79 21.15 2.77 -24.77
N THR A 80 20.22 3.45 -24.09
CA THR A 80 20.37 4.86 -23.70
C THR A 80 21.62 5.08 -22.86
N THR A 81 21.87 4.19 -21.89
CA THR A 81 23.07 4.26 -21.03
C THR A 81 24.36 4.13 -21.85
N ARG A 82 24.40 3.21 -22.82
CA ARG A 82 25.53 3.07 -23.73
C ARG A 82 25.72 4.28 -24.63
N ALA A 83 24.64 4.88 -25.13
CA ALA A 83 24.68 6.09 -25.95
C ALA A 83 25.23 7.30 -25.15
N MET A 84 24.81 7.45 -23.89
CA MET A 84 25.40 8.46 -22.99
C MET A 84 26.90 8.19 -22.77
N ALA A 85 27.28 6.93 -22.50
CA ALA A 85 28.67 6.56 -22.26
C ALA A 85 29.59 6.79 -23.48
N SER A 86 29.06 6.64 -24.70
CA SER A 86 29.79 6.92 -25.94
C SER A 86 29.81 8.39 -26.32
N GLY A 87 29.15 9.27 -25.57
CA GLY A 87 29.03 10.70 -25.89
C GLY A 87 28.06 10.99 -27.06
N ALA A 88 27.12 10.10 -27.34
CA ALA A 88 26.11 10.30 -28.39
C ALA A 88 24.90 11.11 -27.89
N VAL A 89 24.85 11.45 -26.60
CA VAL A 89 23.79 12.23 -25.97
C VAL A 89 24.38 13.54 -25.47
N ASP A 90 23.99 14.65 -26.09
CA ASP A 90 24.44 15.99 -25.70
C ASP A 90 23.61 16.57 -24.55
N VAL A 91 22.31 16.28 -24.54
CA VAL A 91 21.34 16.79 -23.57
C VAL A 91 20.47 15.66 -23.05
N LEU A 92 20.36 15.52 -21.73
CA LEU A 92 19.43 14.61 -21.06
C LEU A 92 18.43 15.39 -20.21
N LEU A 93 17.15 15.15 -20.43
CA LEU A 93 16.05 15.67 -19.61
C LEU A 93 15.48 14.53 -18.75
N VAL A 94 15.50 14.70 -17.43
CA VAL A 94 15.02 13.70 -16.46
C VAL A 94 13.79 14.26 -15.76
N HIS A 95 12.63 13.62 -15.91
CA HIS A 95 11.37 14.05 -15.29
C HIS A 95 10.90 13.03 -14.26
N HIS A 96 10.86 13.43 -12.98
CA HIS A 96 10.45 12.61 -11.83
C HIS A 96 10.99 11.17 -11.83
N ALA A 97 12.23 10.97 -12.28
CA ALA A 97 12.87 9.68 -12.39
C ALA A 97 14.21 9.67 -11.65
N ASN A 98 14.51 8.54 -11.00
CA ASN A 98 15.74 8.36 -10.25
C ASN A 98 16.50 7.09 -10.68
N PRO A 99 17.03 7.04 -11.91
CA PRO A 99 17.78 5.89 -12.44
C PRO A 99 19.05 5.56 -11.64
N ILE A 100 19.73 6.54 -11.02
CA ILE A 100 20.91 6.24 -10.19
C ILE A 100 20.56 5.36 -8.99
N PHE A 101 19.39 5.59 -8.37
CA PHE A 101 18.92 4.77 -7.26
C PHE A 101 18.32 3.43 -7.71
N THR A 102 17.51 3.45 -8.77
CA THR A 102 16.71 2.29 -9.19
C THR A 102 17.46 1.28 -10.07
N LEU A 103 18.54 1.69 -10.74
CA LEU A 103 19.36 0.81 -11.57
C LEU A 103 20.52 0.21 -10.78
N PRO A 104 20.84 -1.07 -10.98
CA PRO A 104 21.97 -1.72 -10.29
C PRO A 104 23.31 -1.18 -10.83
N PRO A 105 24.37 -1.11 -9.98
CA PRO A 105 25.65 -0.51 -10.34
C PRO A 105 26.30 -1.05 -11.63
N PRO A 106 26.24 -2.36 -11.96
CA PRO A 106 26.80 -2.87 -13.21
C PRO A 106 26.23 -2.27 -14.50
N VAL A 107 25.09 -1.57 -14.43
CA VAL A 107 24.56 -0.82 -15.58
C VAL A 107 25.46 0.36 -15.95
N GLY A 108 26.20 0.93 -14.98
CA GLY A 108 27.09 2.07 -15.21
C GLY A 108 26.36 3.38 -15.49
N PHE A 109 25.09 3.52 -15.09
CA PHE A 109 24.27 4.71 -15.40
C PHE A 109 24.89 6.00 -14.82
N ALA A 110 25.38 5.98 -13.58
CA ALA A 110 25.97 7.16 -12.95
C ALA A 110 27.22 7.66 -13.69
N ASP A 111 28.09 6.75 -14.13
CA ASP A 111 29.31 7.08 -14.89
C ASP A 111 28.96 7.57 -16.30
N ALA A 112 27.94 6.98 -16.92
CA ALA A 112 27.44 7.42 -18.21
C ALA A 112 26.79 8.82 -18.14
N LEU A 113 26.01 9.08 -17.08
CA LEU A 113 25.41 10.39 -16.83
C LEU A 113 26.47 11.50 -16.70
N ALA A 114 27.58 11.22 -16.04
CA ALA A 114 28.68 12.17 -15.88
C ALA A 114 29.39 12.55 -17.20
N ARG A 115 29.14 11.82 -18.30
CA ARG A 115 29.66 12.13 -19.63
C ARG A 115 28.72 12.98 -20.47
N VAL A 116 27.45 13.10 -20.08
CA VAL A 116 26.46 13.91 -20.79
C VAL A 116 26.79 15.39 -20.55
N PRO A 117 27.04 16.19 -21.61
CA PRO A 117 27.42 17.60 -21.47
C PRO A 117 26.40 18.45 -20.69
N PHE A 118 25.11 18.18 -20.85
CA PHE A 118 24.07 18.93 -20.19
C PHE A 118 22.93 18.03 -19.69
N VAL A 119 22.65 18.10 -18.39
CA VAL A 119 21.66 17.25 -17.72
C VAL A 119 20.70 18.16 -16.96
N VAL A 120 19.41 18.06 -17.27
CA VAL A 120 18.35 18.82 -16.63
C VAL A 120 17.47 17.87 -15.83
N SER A 121 17.28 18.14 -14.55
CA SER A 121 16.35 17.41 -13.69
C SER A 121 15.10 18.25 -13.44
N PHE A 122 13.94 17.69 -13.74
CA PHE A 122 12.62 18.17 -13.37
C PHE A 122 12.12 17.30 -12.21
N ALA A 123 12.34 17.76 -10.99
CA ALA A 123 12.05 17.00 -9.77
C ALA A 123 11.39 17.89 -8.72
N GLY A 124 10.42 17.33 -7.98
CA GLY A 124 9.78 18.02 -6.85
C GLY A 124 10.61 17.98 -5.56
N ALA A 125 11.62 17.12 -5.49
CA ALA A 125 12.53 17.01 -4.35
C ALA A 125 13.92 16.53 -4.80
N PRO A 126 15.00 16.92 -4.11
CA PRO A 126 16.34 16.40 -4.36
C PRO A 126 16.45 14.88 -4.19
N ASP A 127 17.18 14.25 -5.08
CA ASP A 127 17.47 12.82 -5.07
C ASP A 127 18.83 12.52 -5.72
N GLU A 128 19.22 11.25 -5.75
CA GLU A 128 20.52 10.78 -6.25
C GLU A 128 20.82 11.19 -7.69
N THR A 129 19.79 11.25 -8.55
CA THR A 129 19.95 11.64 -9.96
C THR A 129 19.99 13.16 -10.08
N THR A 130 19.15 13.86 -9.30
CA THR A 130 19.11 15.32 -9.22
C THR A 130 20.42 15.89 -8.69
N ASP A 131 21.06 15.22 -7.73
CA ASP A 131 22.38 15.59 -7.17
C ASP A 131 23.50 15.56 -8.24
N ARG A 132 23.26 14.96 -9.40
CA ARG A 132 24.19 14.86 -10.54
C ARG A 132 23.76 15.69 -11.76
N ALA A 133 22.64 16.42 -11.67
CA ALA A 133 22.17 17.26 -12.76
C ALA A 133 22.94 18.59 -12.82
N HIS A 134 23.08 19.15 -14.03
CA HIS A 134 23.71 20.45 -14.25
C HIS A 134 22.72 21.61 -14.01
N LEU A 135 21.44 21.36 -14.27
CA LEU A 135 20.34 22.28 -14.01
C LEU A 135 19.22 21.52 -13.32
N VAL A 136 18.75 22.04 -12.19
CA VAL A 136 17.59 21.52 -11.48
C VAL A 136 16.46 22.53 -11.61
N LEU A 137 15.35 22.10 -12.18
CA LEU A 137 14.13 22.87 -12.35
C LEU A 137 13.06 22.24 -11.45
N PRO A 138 12.74 22.86 -10.31
CA PRO A 138 11.65 22.41 -9.44
C PRO A 138 10.32 22.36 -10.21
N ASP A 139 9.79 21.15 -10.39
CA ASP A 139 8.52 20.93 -11.07
C ASP A 139 7.35 21.14 -10.11
N HIS A 140 6.16 21.40 -10.66
CA HIS A 140 4.91 21.46 -9.91
C HIS A 140 4.59 20.11 -9.29
N HIS A 141 3.99 20.12 -8.10
CA HIS A 141 3.30 18.93 -7.61
C HIS A 141 2.07 18.65 -8.47
N PHE A 142 1.60 17.40 -8.56
CA PHE A 142 0.43 17.07 -9.40
C PHE A 142 -0.86 17.80 -8.98
N LEU A 143 -0.92 18.29 -7.74
CA LEU A 143 -2.01 19.14 -7.23
C LEU A 143 -1.91 20.62 -7.66
N GLU A 144 -0.79 21.02 -8.25
CA GLU A 144 -0.50 22.40 -8.70
C GLU A 144 -0.44 22.50 -10.22
N SER A 145 -0.45 21.36 -10.93
CA SER A 145 -0.30 21.29 -12.39
C SER A 145 -1.57 20.79 -13.09
N TRP A 146 -1.77 21.33 -14.29
CA TRP A 146 -2.62 20.69 -15.30
C TRP A 146 -1.94 19.45 -15.88
N GLY A 147 -2.72 18.49 -16.34
CA GLY A 147 -2.21 17.33 -17.07
C GLY A 147 -3.30 16.33 -17.37
N ASP A 148 -2.93 15.17 -17.87
CA ASP A 148 -3.82 14.03 -18.04
C ASP A 148 -3.10 12.71 -17.78
N TYR A 149 -3.88 11.65 -17.59
CA TYR A 149 -3.35 10.30 -17.42
C TYR A 149 -4.33 9.27 -17.97
N ALA A 150 -3.84 8.34 -18.77
CA ALA A 150 -4.63 7.25 -19.34
C ALA A 150 -4.09 5.89 -18.87
N PRO A 151 -4.56 5.35 -17.72
CA PRO A 151 -4.03 4.10 -17.16
C PRO A 151 -4.26 2.89 -18.07
N ARG A 152 -5.36 2.90 -18.82
CA ARG A 152 -5.75 1.85 -19.76
C ARG A 152 -6.61 2.44 -20.87
N ALA A 153 -6.75 1.71 -21.97
CA ALA A 153 -7.71 2.06 -23.02
C ALA A 153 -9.12 2.31 -22.44
N GLY A 154 -9.80 3.33 -22.99
CA GLY A 154 -11.13 3.76 -22.56
C GLY A 154 -11.15 4.56 -21.25
N VAL A 155 -10.02 4.74 -20.55
CA VAL A 155 -9.95 5.59 -19.36
C VAL A 155 -8.92 6.68 -19.61
N ALA A 156 -9.40 7.90 -19.79
CA ALA A 156 -8.58 9.10 -19.83
C ALA A 156 -9.02 10.02 -18.70
N SER A 157 -8.13 10.30 -17.75
CA SER A 157 -8.39 11.18 -16.61
C SER A 157 -7.70 12.51 -16.80
N LEU A 158 -8.35 13.58 -16.37
CA LEU A 158 -7.81 14.93 -16.42
C LEU A 158 -7.29 15.33 -15.03
N LEU A 159 -6.05 15.81 -14.96
CA LEU A 159 -5.45 16.32 -13.73
C LEU A 159 -5.74 17.83 -13.64
N GLN A 160 -6.44 18.19 -12.57
CA GLN A 160 -6.81 19.58 -12.26
C GLN A 160 -5.98 20.09 -11.09
N PRO A 161 -5.36 21.28 -11.21
CA PRO A 161 -4.70 21.89 -10.07
C PRO A 161 -5.73 22.23 -8.99
N ALA A 162 -5.54 21.70 -7.79
CA ALA A 162 -6.32 21.99 -6.60
C ALA A 162 -5.74 23.17 -5.79
N ALA A 163 -4.49 23.54 -6.05
CA ALA A 163 -3.81 24.69 -5.45
C ALA A 163 -2.99 25.46 -6.50
N ALA A 164 -2.71 26.73 -6.21
CA ALA A 164 -1.66 27.45 -6.93
C ALA A 164 -0.28 26.95 -6.45
N PRO A 165 0.77 27.05 -7.28
CA PRO A 165 2.12 26.67 -6.87
C PRO A 165 2.55 27.36 -5.58
N LEU A 166 2.92 26.58 -4.56
CA LEU A 166 3.34 27.09 -3.25
C LEU A 166 4.75 27.70 -3.27
N PHE A 167 5.60 27.19 -4.16
CA PHE A 167 6.97 27.65 -4.34
C PHE A 167 7.18 28.19 -5.76
N ASP A 168 8.31 28.87 -5.97
CA ASP A 168 8.75 29.30 -7.30
C ASP A 168 9.17 28.08 -8.13
N THR A 169 8.16 27.42 -8.69
CA THR A 169 8.23 26.17 -9.43
C THR A 169 7.56 26.38 -10.78
N ARG A 170 7.95 25.59 -11.78
CA ARG A 170 7.40 25.68 -13.13
C ARG A 170 7.03 24.29 -13.62
N ALA A 171 5.82 24.14 -14.17
CA ALA A 171 5.41 22.91 -14.80
C ALA A 171 6.38 22.54 -15.92
N THR A 172 6.84 21.28 -15.96
CA THR A 172 7.72 20.77 -17.02
C THR A 172 7.19 21.09 -18.41
N GLY A 173 5.87 20.96 -18.62
CA GLY A 173 5.23 21.30 -19.89
C GLY A 173 5.41 22.76 -20.31
N ASP A 174 5.33 23.72 -19.37
CA ASP A 174 5.54 25.15 -19.67
C ASP A 174 6.98 25.42 -20.09
N VAL A 175 7.95 24.78 -19.42
CA VAL A 175 9.37 24.91 -19.77
C VAL A 175 9.64 24.34 -21.17
N LEU A 176 9.12 23.15 -21.48
CA LEU A 176 9.32 22.52 -22.78
C LEU A 176 8.68 23.33 -23.91
N ILE A 177 7.48 23.87 -23.69
CA ILE A 177 6.80 24.74 -24.66
C ILE A 177 7.58 26.04 -24.88
N GLU A 178 8.05 26.68 -23.82
CA GLU A 178 8.84 27.91 -23.93
C GLU A 178 10.12 27.68 -24.74
N VAL A 179 10.87 26.62 -24.43
CA VAL A 179 12.09 26.25 -25.16
C VAL A 179 11.76 25.94 -26.61
N ALA A 180 10.73 25.13 -26.88
CA ALA A 180 10.31 24.77 -28.23
C ALA A 180 9.94 25.99 -29.09
N ASN A 181 9.29 26.98 -28.50
CA ASN A 181 8.94 28.25 -29.16
C ASN A 181 10.17 29.11 -29.50
N GLN A 182 11.31 28.88 -28.85
CA GLN A 182 12.57 29.60 -29.09
C GLN A 182 13.54 28.84 -30.02
N ILE A 183 13.28 27.57 -30.34
CA ILE A 183 14.16 26.74 -31.19
C ILE A 183 14.07 27.19 -32.66
N THR A 184 12.89 27.06 -33.29
CA THR A 184 12.65 27.51 -34.67
C THR A 184 11.18 27.90 -34.84
N ALA A 185 10.88 28.69 -35.88
CA ALA A 185 9.50 29.02 -36.23
C ALA A 185 8.66 27.78 -36.58
N ASP A 186 9.27 26.72 -37.12
CA ASP A 186 8.59 25.46 -37.43
C ASP A 186 8.24 24.69 -36.17
N THR A 187 9.17 24.61 -35.22
CA THR A 187 8.95 24.01 -33.90
C THR A 187 7.85 24.76 -33.14
N ALA A 188 7.90 26.09 -33.12
CA ALA A 188 6.88 26.92 -32.47
C ALA A 188 5.48 26.68 -33.07
N ARG A 189 5.39 26.60 -34.41
CA ARG A 189 4.13 26.26 -35.10
C ARG A 189 3.64 24.86 -34.80
N ALA A 190 4.54 23.88 -34.66
CA ALA A 190 4.19 22.50 -34.36
C ALA A 190 3.65 22.32 -32.93
N VAL A 191 4.18 23.06 -31.95
CA VAL A 191 3.67 23.06 -30.57
C VAL A 191 2.34 23.79 -30.47
N GLY A 192 2.20 24.93 -31.18
CA GLY A 192 0.93 25.64 -31.31
C GLY A 192 0.38 26.25 -30.00
N SER A 193 1.16 26.27 -28.93
CA SER A 193 0.77 26.79 -27.62
C SER A 193 1.89 27.60 -26.97
N THR A 194 1.53 28.46 -26.03
CA THR A 194 2.47 29.23 -25.19
C THR A 194 2.49 28.76 -23.74
N ARG A 195 1.46 28.02 -23.30
CA ARG A 195 1.33 27.49 -21.95
C ARG A 195 0.85 26.05 -21.97
N TRP A 196 1.29 25.28 -21.00
CA TRP A 196 0.92 23.88 -20.81
C TRP A 196 -0.58 23.70 -20.60
N ALA A 197 -1.19 24.55 -19.76
CA ALA A 197 -2.63 24.53 -19.52
C ALA A 197 -3.46 24.69 -20.81
N ASP A 198 -3.02 25.59 -21.70
CA ASP A 198 -3.70 25.82 -22.98
C ASP A 198 -3.50 24.63 -23.94
N TYR A 199 -2.32 23.99 -23.90
CA TYR A 199 -2.02 22.79 -24.68
C TYR A 199 -2.88 21.58 -24.25
N VAL A 200 -3.00 21.34 -22.95
CA VAL A 200 -3.88 20.30 -22.41
C VAL A 200 -5.33 20.61 -22.78
N ARG A 201 -5.76 21.86 -22.60
CA ARG A 201 -7.12 22.28 -22.96
C ARG A 201 -7.41 22.06 -24.44
N SER A 202 -6.49 22.41 -25.35
CA SER A 202 -6.70 22.20 -26.79
C SER A 202 -6.80 20.71 -27.13
N ALA A 203 -5.90 19.88 -26.58
CA ALA A 203 -5.93 18.43 -26.79
C ALA A 203 -7.24 17.79 -26.31
N TRP A 204 -7.85 18.34 -25.27
CA TRP A 204 -9.15 17.90 -24.75
C TRP A 204 -10.35 18.62 -25.36
N SER A 205 -10.15 19.65 -26.19
CA SER A 205 -11.24 20.36 -26.88
C SER A 205 -11.44 19.86 -28.32
N GLU A 206 -10.48 19.10 -28.86
CA GLU A 206 -10.63 18.45 -30.16
C GLU A 206 -11.64 17.28 -30.09
N PRO A 207 -12.59 17.20 -31.04
CA PRO A 207 -13.54 16.09 -31.10
C PRO A 207 -12.81 14.79 -31.43
N THR A 208 -12.92 13.80 -30.54
CA THR A 208 -12.26 12.50 -30.68
C THR A 208 -12.94 11.58 -31.69
N THR A 209 -14.17 11.89 -32.13
CA THR A 209 -14.88 11.16 -33.19
C THR A 209 -15.72 12.10 -34.07
N ALA A 210 -15.95 11.69 -35.32
CA ALA A 210 -16.69 12.46 -36.32
C ALA A 210 -18.20 12.67 -36.01
N ASN A 211 -18.72 12.08 -34.92
CA ASN A 211 -20.17 11.96 -34.72
C ASN A 211 -20.75 12.79 -33.58
N ASP A 212 -20.02 13.73 -33.00
CA ASP A 212 -20.53 14.53 -31.89
C ASP A 212 -20.16 16.02 -31.99
N GLN A 213 -20.89 16.74 -32.84
CA GLN A 213 -20.88 18.21 -32.85
C GLN A 213 -21.49 18.80 -31.55
N ALA A 214 -22.21 17.99 -30.76
CA ALA A 214 -22.68 18.36 -29.42
C ALA A 214 -21.62 18.13 -28.31
N ALA A 215 -20.74 17.13 -28.45
CA ALA A 215 -19.66 16.88 -27.48
C ALA A 215 -18.49 17.86 -27.60
N ALA A 216 -18.30 18.52 -28.75
CA ALA A 216 -17.24 19.51 -28.94
C ALA A 216 -17.42 20.77 -28.06
N ALA A 217 -18.66 21.20 -27.80
CA ALA A 217 -18.96 22.30 -26.88
C ALA A 217 -19.11 21.84 -25.41
N ALA A 218 -19.35 20.55 -25.19
CA ALA A 218 -19.49 19.94 -23.85
C ALA A 218 -18.19 19.30 -23.32
N GLY A 219 -17.14 19.16 -24.14
CA GLY A 219 -16.05 18.20 -23.90
C GLY A 219 -15.10 18.55 -22.75
N TRP A 220 -14.64 19.80 -22.65
CA TRP A 220 -13.69 20.21 -21.59
C TRP A 220 -14.38 20.37 -20.23
N GLU A 221 -15.47 21.14 -20.17
CA GLU A 221 -16.18 21.39 -18.90
C GLU A 221 -16.81 20.12 -18.33
N ALA A 222 -17.40 19.26 -19.17
CA ALA A 222 -17.90 17.97 -18.70
C ALA A 222 -16.76 17.07 -18.23
N ALA A 223 -15.62 17.01 -18.95
CA ALA A 223 -14.47 16.22 -18.53
C ALA A 223 -13.85 16.73 -17.23
N LEU A 224 -13.79 18.06 -17.01
CA LEU A 224 -13.38 18.63 -15.73
C LEU A 224 -14.32 18.17 -14.62
N HIS A 225 -15.63 18.28 -14.84
CA HIS A 225 -16.63 17.92 -13.84
C HIS A 225 -16.63 16.41 -13.52
N SER A 226 -16.47 15.54 -14.51
CA SER A 226 -16.41 14.08 -14.34
C SER A 226 -15.03 13.55 -13.94
N GLY A 227 -13.98 14.38 -14.02
CA GLY A 227 -12.59 14.00 -13.82
C GLY A 227 -11.93 13.29 -15.02
N GLY A 228 -12.60 13.23 -16.18
CA GLY A 228 -12.08 12.59 -17.39
C GLY A 228 -13.13 12.08 -18.36
N ARG A 229 -12.68 11.34 -19.37
CA ARG A 229 -13.49 10.58 -20.34
C ARG A 229 -13.37 9.09 -20.04
N PHE A 230 -14.51 8.44 -19.85
CA PHE A 230 -14.60 7.04 -19.47
C PHE A 230 -15.49 6.29 -20.45
N GLU A 231 -14.88 5.44 -21.25
CA GLU A 231 -15.49 4.66 -22.32
C GLU A 231 -15.16 3.18 -22.14
N ALA A 232 -16.03 2.31 -22.65
CA ALA A 232 -15.72 0.90 -22.74
C ALA A 232 -14.63 0.69 -23.80
N ALA A 233 -13.59 -0.06 -23.47
CA ALA A 233 -12.59 -0.47 -24.43
C ALA A 233 -12.96 -1.85 -25.01
N ASP A 234 -12.78 -2.02 -26.31
CA ASP A 234 -13.04 -3.29 -26.97
C ASP A 234 -12.06 -4.37 -26.50
N ALA A 235 -12.62 -5.52 -26.12
CA ALA A 235 -11.83 -6.70 -25.83
C ALA A 235 -11.33 -7.33 -27.15
N VAL A 236 -10.01 -7.47 -27.27
CA VAL A 236 -9.38 -8.22 -28.36
C VAL A 236 -9.38 -9.70 -28.01
N ARG A 237 -9.73 -10.55 -28.98
CA ARG A 237 -9.55 -12.01 -28.85
C ARG A 237 -8.13 -12.38 -29.32
N PRO A 238 -7.28 -12.98 -28.46
CA PRO A 238 -5.94 -13.37 -28.85
C PRO A 238 -6.00 -14.54 -29.84
N THR A 239 -5.00 -14.61 -30.72
CA THR A 239 -4.78 -15.79 -31.57
C THR A 239 -3.60 -16.58 -31.04
N LEU A 240 -3.77 -17.90 -30.89
CA LEU A 240 -2.69 -18.78 -30.43
C LEU A 240 -1.71 -19.05 -31.57
N ARG A 241 -0.42 -18.82 -31.34
CA ARG A 241 0.68 -19.16 -32.24
C ARG A 241 1.82 -19.76 -31.42
N ASP A 242 2.55 -20.71 -31.98
CA ASP A 242 3.77 -21.29 -31.40
C ASP A 242 3.66 -21.74 -29.93
N VAL A 243 2.55 -22.38 -29.57
CA VAL A 243 2.22 -22.82 -28.19
C VAL A 243 3.32 -23.70 -27.58
N ALA A 244 4.06 -24.45 -28.40
CA ALA A 244 5.17 -25.28 -27.96
C ALA A 244 6.25 -24.48 -27.21
N ARG A 245 6.48 -23.20 -27.58
CA ARG A 245 7.46 -22.32 -26.93
C ARG A 245 7.11 -22.02 -25.47
N ALA A 246 5.83 -22.06 -25.09
CA ALA A 246 5.39 -21.89 -23.72
C ALA A 246 5.65 -23.13 -22.83
N LEU A 247 5.98 -24.27 -23.44
CA LEU A 247 6.10 -25.57 -22.76
C LEU A 247 7.55 -26.07 -22.66
N VAL A 248 8.50 -25.35 -23.26
CA VAL A 248 9.93 -25.68 -23.15
C VAL A 248 10.51 -24.89 -21.98
N ILE A 249 10.74 -25.60 -20.88
CA ILE A 249 11.43 -25.08 -19.69
C ILE A 249 12.69 -25.93 -19.52
N ASP A 250 13.85 -25.31 -19.69
CA ASP A 250 15.09 -25.90 -19.24
C ASP A 250 15.14 -25.76 -17.71
N PRO A 251 15.40 -26.84 -16.96
CA PRO A 251 15.50 -26.74 -15.51
C PRO A 251 16.71 -25.88 -15.14
N ASP A 252 16.51 -24.94 -14.21
CA ASP A 252 17.61 -24.21 -13.58
C ASP A 252 18.66 -25.19 -13.02
N ALA A 253 19.93 -24.82 -13.15
CA ALA A 253 21.01 -25.55 -12.50
C ALA A 253 20.78 -25.56 -10.97
N PRO A 254 21.06 -26.68 -10.28
CA PRO A 254 20.91 -26.73 -8.83
C PRO A 254 21.76 -25.65 -8.17
N ALA A 255 21.17 -24.95 -7.20
CA ALA A 255 21.88 -23.94 -6.43
C ALA A 255 23.13 -24.53 -5.76
N ALA A 256 24.22 -23.77 -5.76
CA ALA A 256 25.42 -24.16 -5.06
C ALA A 256 25.14 -24.26 -3.54
N ALA A 257 25.84 -25.17 -2.86
CA ALA A 257 25.75 -25.29 -1.41
C ALA A 257 26.05 -23.93 -0.73
N ASP A 258 25.30 -23.62 0.33
CA ASP A 258 25.41 -22.39 1.12
C ASP A 258 25.21 -21.09 0.31
N THR A 259 24.36 -21.15 -0.73
CA THR A 259 23.90 -19.97 -1.46
C THR A 259 22.38 -19.86 -1.41
N TYR A 260 21.90 -18.62 -1.56
CA TYR A 260 20.50 -18.25 -1.48
C TYR A 260 20.05 -17.58 -2.77
N THR A 261 18.74 -17.63 -3.01
CA THR A 261 18.09 -16.76 -3.99
C THR A 261 17.61 -15.51 -3.28
N PHE A 262 18.09 -14.35 -3.73
CA PHE A 262 17.64 -13.05 -3.25
C PHE A 262 16.51 -12.52 -4.13
N ILE A 263 15.49 -11.93 -3.50
CA ILE A 263 14.38 -11.24 -4.17
C ILE A 263 14.29 -9.80 -3.64
N ALA A 264 14.35 -8.83 -4.55
CA ALA A 264 14.02 -7.44 -4.26
C ALA A 264 12.52 -7.22 -4.49
N CYS A 265 11.77 -6.98 -3.42
CA CYS A 265 10.32 -6.80 -3.50
C CYS A 265 9.97 -5.32 -3.60
N PRO A 266 9.10 -4.87 -4.53
CA PRO A 266 8.52 -3.54 -4.45
C PRO A 266 7.82 -3.34 -3.10
N SER A 267 8.15 -2.26 -2.41
CA SER A 267 7.52 -1.94 -1.13
C SER A 267 6.07 -1.54 -1.36
N THR A 268 5.14 -1.99 -0.51
CA THR A 268 3.75 -1.51 -0.57
C THR A 268 3.62 -0.03 -0.23
N HIS A 269 4.62 0.56 0.44
CA HIS A 269 4.64 1.97 0.80
C HIS A 269 5.47 2.78 -0.20
N PHE A 270 6.68 2.32 -0.52
CA PHE A 270 7.62 3.10 -1.31
C PHE A 270 7.66 2.71 -2.78
N TYR A 271 7.06 1.59 -3.15
CA TYR A 271 7.15 0.96 -4.46
C TYR A 271 8.61 0.72 -4.86
N ASP A 272 9.16 1.53 -5.75
CA ASP A 272 10.54 1.55 -6.23
C ASP A 272 11.43 2.58 -5.50
N GLY A 273 10.91 3.19 -4.43
CA GLY A 273 11.54 4.26 -3.67
C GLY A 273 10.92 5.64 -3.89
N ARG A 274 10.01 5.82 -4.86
CA ARG A 274 9.36 7.13 -5.09
C ARG A 274 8.60 7.66 -3.87
N GLY A 275 8.02 6.77 -3.05
CA GLY A 275 7.33 7.16 -1.81
C GLY A 275 8.24 7.27 -0.58
N ALA A 276 9.54 7.04 -0.70
CA ALA A 276 10.44 6.95 0.44
C ALA A 276 10.58 8.28 1.19
N ASN A 277 10.42 9.41 0.51
CA ASN A 277 10.52 10.72 1.15
C ASN A 277 9.22 11.18 1.83
N GLU A 278 8.16 10.37 1.82
CA GLU A 278 6.89 10.70 2.47
C GLU A 278 6.88 10.32 3.94
N SER A 279 6.67 11.30 4.82
CA SER A 279 6.75 11.11 6.27
C SER A 279 5.71 10.13 6.82
N TRP A 280 4.47 10.17 6.31
CA TRP A 280 3.43 9.21 6.69
C TRP A 280 3.83 7.78 6.32
N LEU A 281 4.36 7.57 5.12
CA LEU A 281 4.72 6.24 4.62
C LEU A 281 5.95 5.66 5.33
N GLN A 282 6.83 6.51 5.86
CA GLN A 282 7.95 6.10 6.71
C GLN A 282 7.49 5.60 8.10
N GLU A 283 6.45 6.20 8.66
CA GLU A 283 5.95 5.84 9.99
C GLU A 283 4.95 4.69 9.98
N VAL A 284 4.12 4.58 8.94
CA VAL A 284 3.16 3.48 8.77
C VAL A 284 3.94 2.15 8.65
N PRO A 285 3.65 1.15 9.50
CA PRO A 285 4.42 -0.09 9.55
C PRO A 285 4.09 -1.01 8.39
N ASP A 286 5.09 -1.71 7.85
CA ASP A 286 4.91 -2.69 6.77
C ASP A 286 3.75 -3.67 7.04
N PRO A 287 2.88 -3.98 6.06
CA PRO A 287 1.72 -4.85 6.26
C PRO A 287 2.06 -6.21 6.88
N ILE A 288 3.20 -6.80 6.53
CA ILE A 288 3.61 -8.15 6.90
C ILE A 288 4.61 -8.12 8.05
N ALA A 289 5.72 -7.40 7.89
CA ALA A 289 6.81 -7.36 8.84
C ALA A 289 6.53 -6.44 10.04
N LYS A 290 5.59 -5.51 9.90
CA LYS A 290 5.22 -4.50 10.92
C LYS A 290 6.37 -3.55 11.30
N ILE A 291 7.35 -3.43 10.40
CA ILE A 291 8.54 -2.58 10.57
C ILE A 291 8.28 -1.18 10.01
N SER A 292 8.74 -0.16 10.73
CA SER A 292 8.73 1.25 10.30
C SER A 292 10.15 1.84 10.33
N TRP A 293 10.38 2.93 9.58
CA TRP A 293 11.61 3.75 9.61
C TRP A 293 12.95 3.05 9.30
N GLY A 294 12.97 1.78 8.92
CA GLY A 294 14.22 1.05 8.66
C GLY A 294 14.03 -0.12 7.70
N ASP A 295 15.11 -0.49 7.03
CA ASP A 295 15.15 -1.66 6.16
C ASP A 295 15.27 -2.96 6.95
N TRP A 296 15.06 -4.09 6.29
CA TRP A 296 15.28 -5.42 6.84
C TRP A 296 15.50 -6.41 5.71
N ILE A 297 16.12 -7.54 6.02
CA ILE A 297 16.19 -8.69 5.12
C ILE A 297 15.53 -9.90 5.77
N GLU A 298 14.54 -10.44 5.09
CA GLU A 298 13.78 -11.60 5.55
C GLU A 298 14.59 -12.87 5.36
N ILE A 299 14.79 -13.61 6.45
CA ILE A 299 15.53 -14.87 6.48
C ILE A 299 14.66 -15.93 7.16
N HIS A 300 14.56 -17.10 6.53
CA HIS A 300 13.86 -18.22 7.16
C HIS A 300 14.56 -18.66 8.46
N PRO A 301 13.83 -18.99 9.56
CA PRO A 301 14.44 -19.40 10.82
C PRO A 301 15.42 -20.58 10.70
N ASP A 302 15.18 -21.54 9.82
CA ASP A 302 16.11 -22.66 9.62
C ASP A 302 17.41 -22.24 8.95
N ALA A 303 17.35 -21.30 8.01
CA ALA A 303 18.53 -20.72 7.39
C ALA A 303 19.32 -19.92 8.43
N ALA A 304 18.64 -19.10 9.23
CA ALA A 304 19.26 -18.33 10.29
C ALA A 304 19.95 -19.23 11.34
N ARG A 305 19.32 -20.34 11.74
CA ARG A 305 19.94 -21.34 12.64
C ARG A 305 21.23 -21.93 12.07
N ARG A 306 21.27 -22.26 10.77
CA ARG A 306 22.49 -22.75 10.11
C ARG A 306 23.60 -21.70 10.06
N LEU A 307 23.23 -20.43 9.86
CA LEU A 307 24.16 -19.31 9.76
C LEU A 307 24.54 -18.70 11.12
N GLY A 308 23.95 -19.13 12.23
CA GLY A 308 24.15 -18.52 13.54
C GLY A 308 23.60 -17.09 13.65
N ILE A 309 22.58 -16.77 12.86
CA ILE A 309 21.92 -15.45 12.80
C ILE A 309 20.66 -15.47 13.66
N VAL A 310 20.39 -14.35 14.30
CA VAL A 310 19.21 -14.10 15.13
C VAL A 310 18.57 -12.77 14.74
N ASP A 311 17.30 -12.59 15.09
CA ASP A 311 16.54 -11.38 14.73
C ASP A 311 17.26 -10.10 15.20
N GLY A 312 17.33 -9.12 14.30
CA GLY A 312 18.01 -7.84 14.51
C GLY A 312 19.53 -7.85 14.29
N ASP A 313 20.19 -8.99 14.10
CA ASP A 313 21.62 -9.03 13.74
C ASP A 313 21.84 -8.32 12.40
N VAL A 314 22.90 -7.52 12.30
CA VAL A 314 23.32 -6.94 11.02
C VAL A 314 24.02 -8.03 10.22
N VAL A 315 23.50 -8.31 9.03
CA VAL A 315 24.01 -9.29 8.09
C VAL A 315 24.52 -8.59 6.83
N ARG A 316 25.61 -9.10 6.28
CA ARG A 316 26.15 -8.70 4.99
C ARG A 316 25.69 -9.70 3.94
N VAL A 317 25.12 -9.16 2.88
CA VAL A 317 24.56 -9.93 1.78
C VAL A 317 25.32 -9.58 0.52
N THR A 318 25.87 -10.60 -0.13
CA THR A 318 26.78 -10.44 -1.28
C THR A 318 26.25 -11.20 -2.48
N SER A 319 26.12 -10.52 -3.62
CA SER A 319 25.89 -11.13 -4.93
C SER A 319 27.13 -10.95 -5.82
N SER A 320 27.10 -11.49 -7.04
CA SER A 320 28.12 -11.20 -8.07
C SER A 320 28.11 -9.74 -8.54
N HIS A 321 27.13 -8.94 -8.14
CA HIS A 321 26.90 -7.59 -8.63
C HIS A 321 27.14 -6.51 -7.57
N GLY A 322 27.10 -6.87 -6.30
CA GLY A 322 27.27 -5.92 -5.22
C GLY A 322 27.10 -6.54 -3.84
N GLN A 323 27.12 -5.68 -2.83
CA GLN A 323 27.03 -6.05 -1.44
C GLN A 323 26.27 -4.99 -0.66
N ILE A 324 25.49 -5.43 0.33
CA ILE A 324 24.74 -4.56 1.24
C ILE A 324 24.82 -5.07 2.68
N GLU A 325 24.49 -4.22 3.64
CA GLU A 325 24.29 -4.59 5.05
C GLU A 325 22.87 -4.23 5.51
N ALA A 326 22.16 -5.18 6.12
CA ALA A 326 20.79 -5.00 6.61
C ALA A 326 20.56 -5.82 7.89
N ALA A 327 19.52 -5.51 8.65
CA ALA A 327 19.08 -6.31 9.80
C ALA A 327 18.37 -7.54 9.29
N ALA A 328 18.77 -8.70 9.82
CA ALA A 328 17.99 -9.91 9.70
C ALA A 328 16.63 -9.74 10.39
N HIS A 329 15.57 -10.03 9.64
CA HIS A 329 14.23 -10.26 10.17
C HIS A 329 13.85 -11.72 9.95
N LEU A 330 13.60 -12.47 11.02
CA LEU A 330 13.29 -13.88 10.92
C LEU A 330 11.82 -14.10 10.58
N TYR A 331 11.54 -14.65 9.40
CA TYR A 331 10.17 -14.87 8.94
C TYR A 331 9.94 -16.30 8.45
N ALA A 332 9.08 -17.03 9.17
CA ALA A 332 8.75 -18.43 8.87
C ALA A 332 7.89 -18.60 7.59
N GLY A 333 7.35 -17.51 7.04
CA GLY A 333 6.65 -17.55 5.75
C GLY A 333 7.59 -17.65 4.54
N MET A 334 8.90 -17.48 4.74
CA MET A 334 9.91 -17.58 3.68
C MET A 334 10.27 -19.02 3.34
N ARG A 335 10.69 -19.28 2.11
CA ARG A 335 11.31 -20.57 1.73
C ARG A 335 12.74 -20.64 2.33
N PRO A 336 13.22 -21.79 2.83
CA PRO A 336 14.52 -21.88 3.53
C PRO A 336 15.78 -21.53 2.71
N ASP A 337 15.68 -21.45 1.39
CA ASP A 337 16.72 -21.13 0.41
C ASP A 337 16.51 -19.77 -0.26
N VAL A 338 15.52 -18.99 0.18
CA VAL A 338 15.19 -17.65 -0.33
C VAL A 338 15.35 -16.62 0.78
N ILE A 339 15.90 -15.46 0.41
CA ILE A 339 15.95 -14.26 1.23
C ILE A 339 15.31 -13.11 0.44
N ALA A 340 14.65 -12.17 1.12
CA ALA A 340 13.96 -11.07 0.46
C ALA A 340 14.13 -9.75 1.19
N MET A 341 14.11 -8.65 0.44
CA MET A 341 14.23 -7.30 0.98
C MET A 341 13.34 -6.34 0.19
N PRO A 342 12.60 -5.43 0.85
CA PRO A 342 11.83 -4.40 0.18
C PRO A 342 12.74 -3.34 -0.47
N LEU A 343 12.30 -2.80 -1.61
CA LEU A 343 12.89 -1.64 -2.27
C LEU A 343 12.50 -0.32 -1.57
N GLY A 344 13.28 0.72 -1.85
CA GLY A 344 12.98 2.10 -1.42
C GLY A 344 13.77 2.59 -0.21
N TYR A 345 14.62 1.76 0.39
CA TYR A 345 15.58 2.15 1.42
C TYR A 345 16.97 2.41 0.83
N GLY A 346 17.88 2.98 1.63
CA GLY A 346 19.23 3.35 1.22
C GLY A 346 19.28 4.56 0.29
N ARG A 347 18.39 5.53 0.53
CA ARG A 347 18.36 6.80 -0.23
C ARG A 347 19.54 7.71 0.14
N SER A 348 19.79 8.73 -0.66
CA SER A 348 20.78 9.77 -0.37
C SER A 348 20.43 10.57 0.87
N ARG A 349 21.45 11.24 1.44
CA ARG A 349 21.24 12.21 2.52
C ARG A 349 20.44 13.44 2.11
N SER A 350 20.31 13.70 0.81
CA SER A 350 19.48 14.79 0.26
C SER A 350 17.98 14.51 0.41
N SER A 351 17.57 13.25 0.61
CA SER A 351 16.19 12.90 0.95
C SER A 351 15.87 13.21 2.42
N ARG A 352 14.96 14.15 2.69
CA ARG A 352 14.60 14.63 4.04
C ARG A 352 14.17 13.52 5.00
N HIS A 353 13.20 12.69 4.61
CA HIS A 353 12.61 11.67 5.47
C HIS A 353 13.16 10.28 5.22
N ALA A 354 13.55 9.96 3.98
CA ALA A 354 14.19 8.68 3.70
C ALA A 354 15.61 8.65 4.29
N GLY A 355 16.41 9.69 4.00
CA GLY A 355 17.82 9.80 4.37
C GLY A 355 18.67 8.59 3.95
N ALA A 356 19.93 8.56 4.39
CA ALA A 356 20.82 7.39 4.27
C ALA A 356 20.44 6.25 5.21
N ARG A 357 19.15 5.96 5.36
CA ARG A 357 18.63 4.88 6.21
C ARG A 357 18.61 3.57 5.43
N GLY A 358 19.26 2.58 6.01
CA GLY A 358 19.28 1.24 5.47
C GLY A 358 20.07 1.11 4.17
N SER A 359 19.89 -0.02 3.51
CA SER A 359 20.55 -0.35 2.25
C SER A 359 19.58 -0.42 1.08
N ASN A 360 20.10 -0.14 -0.13
CA ASN A 360 19.35 -0.26 -1.36
C ASN A 360 19.44 -1.70 -1.91
N ALA A 361 18.31 -2.41 -1.90
CA ALA A 361 18.18 -3.77 -2.44
C ALA A 361 18.56 -3.89 -3.93
N ALA A 362 18.43 -2.82 -4.72
CA ALA A 362 18.79 -2.82 -6.13
C ALA A 362 20.29 -3.08 -6.36
N LEU A 363 21.15 -2.82 -5.37
CA LEU A 363 22.60 -3.02 -5.48
C LEU A 363 23.00 -4.50 -5.64
N LEU A 364 22.12 -5.43 -5.28
CA LEU A 364 22.36 -6.87 -5.43
C LEU A 364 21.92 -7.45 -6.78
N LEU A 365 21.14 -6.69 -7.55
CA LEU A 365 20.47 -7.18 -8.75
C LEU A 365 21.40 -7.18 -9.98
N PRO A 366 21.19 -8.11 -10.94
CA PRO A 366 21.88 -8.09 -12.21
C PRO A 366 21.41 -6.91 -13.10
N PRO A 367 22.23 -6.46 -14.06
CA PRO A 367 21.87 -5.39 -14.98
C PRO A 367 20.70 -5.77 -15.92
N GLU A 368 20.61 -7.03 -16.33
CA GLU A 368 19.56 -7.57 -17.20
C GLU A 368 19.32 -9.06 -16.96
N ALA A 369 18.19 -9.57 -17.45
CA ALA A 369 17.92 -11.00 -17.51
C ALA A 369 18.72 -11.65 -18.63
N ALA A 370 19.30 -12.82 -18.37
CA ALA A 370 19.94 -13.61 -19.42
C ALA A 370 18.91 -13.94 -20.53
N GLY A 371 19.11 -13.38 -21.72
CA GLY A 371 18.25 -13.61 -22.88
C GLY A 371 16.87 -12.92 -22.84
N SER A 372 16.65 -11.94 -21.94
CA SER A 372 15.37 -11.23 -21.84
C SER A 372 15.54 -9.70 -21.70
N PRO A 373 14.72 -8.88 -22.38
CA PRO A 373 14.83 -7.42 -22.38
C PRO A 373 14.21 -6.75 -21.14
N HIS A 374 13.84 -7.52 -20.10
CA HIS A 374 13.08 -7.05 -18.94
C HIS A 374 13.97 -6.82 -17.70
N ALA A 375 13.45 -6.04 -16.76
CA ALA A 375 14.09 -5.84 -15.47
C ALA A 375 14.02 -7.14 -14.63
N VAL A 376 15.04 -7.37 -13.82
CA VAL A 376 15.17 -8.54 -12.95
C VAL A 376 15.14 -8.10 -11.50
N TRP A 377 14.31 -8.76 -10.70
CA TRP A 377 14.15 -8.50 -9.27
C TRP A 377 14.70 -9.66 -8.43
N ARG A 378 15.49 -10.54 -9.05
CA ARG A 378 16.05 -11.75 -8.44
C ARG A 378 17.56 -11.85 -8.68
N ALA A 379 18.30 -12.32 -7.69
CA ALA A 379 19.71 -12.70 -7.84
C ALA A 379 19.94 -14.10 -7.25
N SER A 380 20.61 -14.97 -7.99
CA SER A 380 20.98 -16.32 -7.54
C SER A 380 22.43 -16.34 -7.02
N GLY A 381 22.78 -17.33 -6.21
CA GLY A 381 24.16 -17.50 -5.73
C GLY A 381 24.56 -16.52 -4.62
N VAL A 382 23.58 -15.94 -3.93
CA VAL A 382 23.81 -14.91 -2.90
C VAL A 382 24.32 -15.55 -1.61
N ARG A 383 25.31 -14.91 -0.98
CA ARG A 383 25.86 -15.33 0.32
C ARG A 383 25.41 -14.37 1.42
N VAL A 384 25.15 -14.92 2.60
CA VAL A 384 24.74 -14.18 3.79
C VAL A 384 25.70 -14.52 4.91
N GLU A 385 26.28 -13.49 5.53
CA GLU A 385 27.17 -13.63 6.67
C GLU A 385 26.82 -12.60 7.76
N ARG A 386 27.12 -12.93 9.02
CA ARG A 386 26.95 -11.99 10.13
C ARG A 386 28.03 -10.93 10.06
N ALA A 387 27.65 -9.66 10.07
CA ALA A 387 28.54 -8.53 9.77
C ALA A 387 28.77 -7.58 10.94
N GLY A 388 27.85 -7.53 11.90
CA GLY A 388 27.94 -6.58 13.00
C GLY A 388 27.03 -6.89 14.19
N PRO A 389 27.04 -6.02 15.21
CA PRO A 389 26.12 -6.11 16.33
C PRO A 389 24.68 -5.84 15.89
N ARG A 390 23.71 -6.18 16.74
CA ARG A 390 22.29 -5.96 16.45
C ARG A 390 21.96 -4.48 16.29
N ARG A 391 21.04 -4.18 15.37
CA ARG A 391 20.36 -2.88 15.29
C ARG A 391 18.90 -3.02 15.73
N ILE A 392 18.33 -1.94 16.24
CA ILE A 392 16.91 -1.92 16.61
C ILE A 392 16.09 -1.97 15.32
N VAL A 393 15.27 -3.00 15.19
CA VAL A 393 14.22 -3.09 14.18
C VAL A 393 12.94 -2.57 14.81
N ILE A 394 12.41 -1.46 14.29
CA ILE A 394 11.26 -0.78 14.89
C ILE A 394 9.99 -1.48 14.46
N MET A 395 9.57 -2.46 15.27
CA MET A 395 8.35 -3.21 15.04
C MET A 395 7.21 -2.66 15.89
N LEU A 396 6.17 -2.12 15.23
CA LEU A 396 5.04 -1.47 15.92
C LEU A 396 3.97 -2.45 16.43
N GLN A 397 4.14 -3.74 16.14
CA GLN A 397 3.34 -4.81 16.72
C GLN A 397 4.30 -5.82 17.35
N ALA A 398 4.24 -5.98 18.68
CA ALA A 398 5.08 -6.97 19.35
C ALA A 398 4.84 -8.37 18.77
N HIS A 399 5.92 -9.13 18.57
CA HIS A 399 5.84 -10.51 18.13
C HIS A 399 5.02 -11.34 19.12
N VAL A 400 3.85 -11.82 18.68
CA VAL A 400 3.03 -12.83 19.38
C VAL A 400 3.65 -14.24 19.26
N ALA A 401 4.78 -14.38 18.57
CA ALA A 401 5.44 -15.66 18.31
C ALA A 401 6.37 -16.12 19.45
N SER A 402 6.05 -15.82 20.71
CA SER A 402 6.65 -16.60 21.79
C SER A 402 6.02 -18.01 21.73
N ARG A 403 6.83 -19.07 21.83
CA ARG A 403 6.35 -20.46 21.89
C ARG A 403 5.42 -20.74 23.09
N GLU A 404 5.17 -19.73 23.93
CA GLU A 404 4.46 -19.78 25.20
C GLU A 404 3.20 -18.89 25.23
N ASP A 405 2.90 -18.12 24.17
CA ASP A 405 1.67 -17.34 24.12
C ASP A 405 0.50 -18.23 23.70
N THR A 406 -0.32 -18.61 24.69
CA THR A 406 -1.54 -19.40 24.51
C THR A 406 -2.76 -18.53 24.24
N SER A 407 -2.61 -17.20 24.08
CA SER A 407 -3.76 -16.33 23.85
C SER A 407 -4.36 -16.54 22.46
N ALA A 408 -5.69 -16.65 22.39
CA ALA A 408 -6.40 -16.80 21.15
C ALA A 408 -6.21 -15.55 20.26
N PRO A 409 -5.93 -15.70 18.95
CA PRO A 409 -5.78 -14.56 18.06
C PRO A 409 -7.06 -13.71 17.99
N LEU A 410 -6.93 -12.39 18.12
CA LEU A 410 -8.09 -11.47 18.06
C LEU A 410 -8.72 -11.44 16.67
N GLY A 411 -7.92 -11.63 15.61
CA GLY A 411 -8.40 -11.78 14.24
C GLY A 411 -8.90 -13.21 14.02
N LYS A 412 -10.21 -13.42 14.01
CA LYS A 412 -10.81 -14.77 13.95
C LYS A 412 -11.00 -15.27 12.51
N ILE A 413 -10.88 -16.59 12.35
CA ILE A 413 -11.15 -17.32 11.10
C ILE A 413 -12.40 -18.18 11.25
N VAL A 414 -13.02 -18.57 10.14
CA VAL A 414 -14.15 -19.50 10.09
C VAL A 414 -14.03 -20.38 8.86
N ASP A 415 -14.44 -21.65 8.97
CA ASP A 415 -14.50 -22.52 7.80
C ASP A 415 -15.65 -22.07 6.87
N PRO A 416 -15.45 -22.00 5.54
CA PRO A 416 -16.51 -21.67 4.59
C PRO A 416 -17.79 -22.50 4.75
N ALA A 417 -17.70 -23.73 5.23
CA ALA A 417 -18.85 -24.61 5.47
C ALA A 417 -19.66 -24.24 6.74
N ARG A 418 -19.21 -23.26 7.52
CA ARG A 418 -19.81 -22.82 8.79
C ARG A 418 -20.11 -21.32 8.85
N THR A 419 -20.10 -20.63 7.71
CA THR A 419 -20.30 -19.17 7.66
C THR A 419 -21.75 -18.73 7.88
N ASP A 420 -22.70 -19.66 7.89
CA ASP A 420 -24.14 -19.46 8.09
C ASP A 420 -24.58 -19.58 9.56
N VAL A 421 -23.70 -20.08 10.43
CA VAL A 421 -24.00 -20.28 11.86
C VAL A 421 -23.36 -19.19 12.69
N ARG A 422 -24.19 -18.39 13.38
CA ARG A 422 -23.70 -17.43 14.37
C ARG A 422 -23.37 -18.18 15.65
N GLU A 423 -22.10 -18.16 16.03
CA GLU A 423 -21.68 -18.71 17.31
C GLU A 423 -22.26 -17.87 18.46
N PRO A 424 -22.89 -18.48 19.47
CA PRO A 424 -23.37 -17.75 20.63
C PRO A 424 -22.20 -17.14 21.40
N PRO A 425 -22.41 -16.01 22.09
CA PRO A 425 -21.37 -15.44 22.96
C PRO A 425 -21.00 -16.45 24.04
N GLU A 426 -19.72 -16.50 24.41
CA GLU A 426 -19.18 -17.44 25.39
C GLU A 426 -19.80 -17.24 26.78
N HIS A 427 -20.12 -15.98 27.11
CA HIS A 427 -20.76 -15.60 28.35
C HIS A 427 -21.95 -14.69 28.06
N ALA A 428 -23.11 -14.97 28.65
CA ALA A 428 -24.21 -14.01 28.67
C ALA A 428 -23.81 -12.82 29.56
N PRO A 429 -23.79 -11.59 29.05
CA PRO A 429 -23.39 -10.44 29.86
C PRO A 429 -24.37 -10.25 31.02
N VAL A 430 -23.83 -10.03 32.21
CA VAL A 430 -24.59 -9.63 33.40
C VAL A 430 -24.38 -8.14 33.60
N ASP A 431 -25.43 -7.35 33.39
CA ASP A 431 -25.36 -5.89 33.49
C ASP A 431 -25.95 -5.40 34.81
N LEU A 432 -25.16 -4.60 35.53
CA LEU A 432 -25.61 -3.92 36.75
C LEU A 432 -26.38 -2.62 36.46
N PHE A 433 -26.23 -2.08 35.24
CA PHE A 433 -26.79 -0.80 34.82
C PHE A 433 -27.74 -0.99 33.63
N PRO A 434 -28.75 -0.11 33.47
CA PRO A 434 -29.59 -0.12 32.28
C PRO A 434 -28.75 0.22 31.03
N PRO A 435 -29.13 -0.30 29.85
CA PRO A 435 -28.46 0.04 28.61
C PRO A 435 -28.60 1.53 28.27
N HIS A 436 -27.61 2.07 27.57
CA HIS A 436 -27.69 3.42 27.04
C HIS A 436 -28.76 3.55 25.95
N GLU A 437 -29.51 4.65 25.97
CA GLU A 437 -30.48 4.96 24.93
C GLU A 437 -29.86 5.83 23.83
N HIS A 438 -30.11 5.46 22.58
CA HIS A 438 -29.68 6.20 21.39
C HIS A 438 -30.91 6.58 20.55
N PRO A 439 -31.59 7.69 20.87
CA PRO A 439 -32.93 7.97 20.36
C PRO A 439 -32.97 8.43 18.89
N ALA A 440 -31.85 8.90 18.34
CA ALA A 440 -31.80 9.46 16.98
C ALA A 440 -30.86 8.69 16.06
N HIS A 441 -29.62 8.47 16.50
CA HIS A 441 -28.58 7.80 15.73
C HIS A 441 -27.76 6.91 16.66
N ARG A 442 -27.20 5.83 16.13
CA ARG A 442 -26.20 5.00 16.80
C ARG A 442 -25.08 4.68 15.82
N TRP A 443 -24.01 5.48 15.83
CA TRP A 443 -22.93 5.29 14.86
C TRP A 443 -22.15 4.00 15.12
N GLY A 444 -21.95 3.21 14.07
CA GLY A 444 -21.22 1.95 14.15
C GLY A 444 -20.44 1.63 12.89
N MET A 445 -19.65 0.57 12.98
CA MET A 445 -18.79 0.12 11.90
C MET A 445 -18.82 -1.41 11.77
N ALA A 446 -18.80 -1.92 10.55
CA ALA A 446 -18.61 -3.33 10.25
C ALA A 446 -17.32 -3.50 9.45
N ILE A 447 -16.46 -4.44 9.84
CA ILE A 447 -15.15 -4.67 9.23
C ILE A 447 -15.02 -6.11 8.74
N ASP A 448 -14.95 -6.32 7.42
CA ASP A 448 -14.77 -7.65 6.82
C ASP A 448 -13.29 -8.05 6.73
N LEU A 449 -12.88 -9.00 7.58
CA LEU A 449 -11.50 -9.51 7.61
C LEU A 449 -11.18 -10.43 6.42
N ASN A 450 -12.19 -10.87 5.68
CA ASN A 450 -12.00 -11.64 4.46
C ASN A 450 -11.48 -10.76 3.32
N SER A 451 -12.03 -9.56 3.20
CA SER A 451 -11.66 -8.57 2.17
C SER A 451 -10.45 -7.73 2.56
N CYS A 452 -10.14 -7.60 3.85
CA CYS A 452 -8.98 -6.84 4.31
C CYS A 452 -7.66 -7.50 3.87
N THR A 453 -6.89 -6.79 3.04
CA THR A 453 -5.56 -7.22 2.57
C THR A 453 -4.40 -6.67 3.41
N GLY A 454 -4.70 -5.79 4.37
CA GLY A 454 -3.68 -5.14 5.20
C GLY A 454 -2.93 -4.00 4.51
N CYS A 455 -3.44 -3.43 3.41
CA CYS A 455 -2.76 -2.42 2.59
C CYS A 455 -2.40 -1.09 3.28
N ASN A 456 -2.80 -0.86 4.53
CA ASN A 456 -2.58 0.36 5.32
C ASN A 456 -3.10 1.69 4.73
N ALA A 457 -3.83 1.69 3.61
CA ALA A 457 -4.42 2.91 3.06
C ALA A 457 -5.32 3.64 4.09
N CYS A 458 -6.08 2.87 4.88
CA CYS A 458 -6.90 3.39 5.96
C CYS A 458 -6.10 4.05 7.10
N VAL A 459 -4.85 3.64 7.31
CA VAL A 459 -3.94 4.25 8.29
C VAL A 459 -3.47 5.60 7.76
N ALA A 460 -2.92 5.65 6.55
CA ALA A 460 -2.46 6.90 5.94
C ALA A 460 -3.59 7.92 5.79
N ALA A 461 -4.79 7.50 5.40
CA ALA A 461 -5.94 8.38 5.31
C ALA A 461 -6.39 8.90 6.68
N CYS A 462 -6.25 8.11 7.75
CA CYS A 462 -6.54 8.59 9.10
C CYS A 462 -5.53 9.65 9.55
N TYR A 463 -4.25 9.49 9.18
CA TYR A 463 -3.22 10.50 9.40
C TYR A 463 -3.57 11.82 8.73
N ALA A 464 -3.86 11.77 7.42
CA ALA A 464 -4.22 12.93 6.61
C ALA A 464 -5.50 13.63 7.12
N GLU A 465 -6.59 12.87 7.27
CA GLU A 465 -7.90 13.42 7.62
C GLU A 465 -7.94 14.03 9.02
N ASN A 466 -7.25 13.41 9.98
CA ASN A 466 -7.37 13.76 11.39
C ASN A 466 -6.13 14.47 11.94
N ASN A 467 -5.29 15.06 11.11
CA ASN A 467 -4.10 15.81 11.54
C ASN A 467 -3.22 15.02 12.52
N VAL A 468 -3.08 13.70 12.33
CA VAL A 468 -2.25 12.86 13.19
C VAL A 468 -0.79 13.17 12.89
N ALA A 469 -0.04 13.52 13.93
CA ALA A 469 1.35 13.90 13.78
C ALA A 469 2.24 12.68 13.53
N VAL A 470 3.22 12.84 12.63
CA VAL A 470 4.36 11.91 12.51
C VAL A 470 5.33 12.21 13.64
N VAL A 471 5.60 11.23 14.50
CA VAL A 471 6.46 11.39 15.68
C VAL A 471 7.91 11.03 15.40
N GLY A 472 8.16 10.21 14.38
CA GLY A 472 9.50 9.85 13.97
C GLY A 472 10.05 8.60 14.66
N GLU A 473 11.17 8.14 14.10
CA GLU A 473 11.86 6.89 14.43
C GLU A 473 12.05 6.66 15.93
N GLN A 474 12.54 7.66 16.66
CA GLN A 474 12.85 7.51 18.09
C GLN A 474 11.60 7.26 18.95
N PHE A 475 10.49 7.92 18.65
CA PHE A 475 9.23 7.71 19.38
C PHE A 475 8.58 6.38 18.99
N CYS A 476 8.63 6.01 17.70
CA CYS A 476 8.19 4.70 17.23
C CYS A 476 8.97 3.56 17.90
N ALA A 477 10.29 3.68 18.04
CA ALA A 477 11.13 2.70 18.74
C ALA A 477 10.76 2.54 20.23
N GLN A 478 10.06 3.52 20.81
CA GLN A 478 9.57 3.48 22.19
C GLN A 478 8.10 3.03 22.29
N GLY A 479 7.46 2.62 21.19
CA GLY A 479 6.04 2.27 21.14
C GLY A 479 5.11 3.47 21.35
N ARG A 480 5.53 4.65 20.87
CA ARG A 480 4.83 5.94 21.03
C ARG A 480 4.31 6.49 19.71
N GLU A 481 4.02 5.62 18.75
CA GLU A 481 3.38 5.99 17.49
C GLU A 481 1.97 6.59 17.74
N MET A 482 1.59 7.56 16.93
CA MET A 482 0.32 8.28 17.09
C MET A 482 -0.83 7.70 16.28
N SER A 483 -0.63 6.56 15.61
CA SER A 483 -1.64 5.95 14.75
C SER A 483 -2.94 5.60 15.49
N TRP A 484 -4.07 6.15 15.01
CA TRP A 484 -5.42 5.95 15.57
C TRP A 484 -6.10 4.67 15.11
N ILE A 485 -5.66 4.15 13.96
CA ILE A 485 -6.06 2.85 13.42
C ILE A 485 -4.78 2.11 13.06
N ARG A 486 -4.57 0.94 13.67
CA ARG A 486 -3.44 0.07 13.34
C ARG A 486 -3.96 -1.20 12.69
N ILE A 487 -3.25 -1.69 11.68
CA ILE A 487 -3.55 -3.00 11.12
C ILE A 487 -2.72 -4.02 11.88
N GLU A 488 -3.36 -4.86 12.67
CA GLU A 488 -2.72 -5.97 13.33
C GLU A 488 -2.65 -7.18 12.40
N ARG A 489 -1.59 -7.96 12.55
CA ARG A 489 -1.38 -9.22 11.83
C ARG A 489 -1.47 -10.37 12.82
N HIS A 490 -2.43 -11.26 12.60
CA HIS A 490 -2.63 -12.48 13.37
C HIS A 490 -2.34 -13.69 12.49
N ALA A 491 -1.70 -14.72 13.04
CA ALA A 491 -1.37 -15.94 12.31
C ALA A 491 -2.06 -17.14 12.95
N HIS A 492 -2.76 -17.92 12.13
CA HIS A 492 -3.38 -19.18 12.54
C HIS A 492 -2.61 -20.35 11.97
N ALA A 493 -2.31 -21.35 12.80
CA ALA A 493 -1.70 -22.57 12.31
C ALA A 493 -2.76 -23.43 11.60
N ILE A 494 -2.74 -23.44 10.26
CA ILE A 494 -3.65 -24.29 9.48
C ILE A 494 -2.87 -25.47 8.94
N VAL A 495 -3.42 -26.67 9.16
CA VAL A 495 -2.94 -27.90 8.55
C VAL A 495 -3.78 -28.11 7.30
N SER A 496 -3.16 -28.07 6.12
CA SER A 496 -3.88 -28.43 4.90
C SER A 496 -4.30 -29.90 4.92
N GLU A 497 -5.26 -30.28 4.07
CA GLU A 497 -5.62 -31.69 3.83
C GLU A 497 -4.42 -32.59 3.47
N SER A 498 -3.34 -32.01 2.94
CA SER A 498 -2.09 -32.71 2.60
C SER A 498 -1.08 -32.78 3.76
N GLY A 499 -1.46 -32.35 4.97
CA GLY A 499 -0.60 -32.31 6.15
C GLY A 499 0.38 -31.14 6.18
N LEU A 500 0.32 -30.22 5.22
CA LEU A 500 1.22 -29.07 5.14
C LEU A 500 0.74 -27.97 6.10
N ARG A 501 1.56 -27.64 7.10
CA ARG A 501 1.30 -26.53 8.01
C ARG A 501 1.61 -25.22 7.30
N ARG A 502 0.62 -24.32 7.20
CA ARG A 502 0.81 -22.96 6.69
C ARG A 502 0.19 -21.94 7.66
N PRO A 503 0.88 -20.82 7.95
CA PRO A 503 0.27 -19.74 8.71
C PRO A 503 -0.80 -19.06 7.85
N ALA A 504 -2.08 -19.18 8.22
CA ALA A 504 -3.10 -18.31 7.66
C ALA A 504 -3.02 -16.94 8.34
N THR A 505 -2.59 -15.96 7.57
CA THR A 505 -2.50 -14.58 8.05
C THR A 505 -3.87 -13.91 7.97
N VAL A 506 -4.29 -13.28 9.06
CA VAL A 506 -5.49 -12.45 9.17
C VAL A 506 -5.06 -11.04 9.52
N PHE A 507 -5.60 -10.05 8.80
CA PHE A 507 -5.40 -8.65 9.11
C PHE A 507 -6.59 -8.13 9.89
N LEU A 508 -6.34 -7.55 11.07
CA LEU A 508 -7.35 -6.97 11.94
C LEU A 508 -7.12 -5.46 12.06
N PRO A 509 -7.92 -4.62 11.39
CA PRO A 509 -7.91 -3.18 11.62
C PRO A 509 -8.41 -2.84 13.02
N MET A 510 -7.50 -2.48 13.93
CA MET A 510 -7.80 -2.15 15.32
C MET A 510 -7.78 -0.63 15.52
N LEU A 511 -8.91 -0.09 15.97
CA LEU A 511 -9.15 1.34 16.21
C LEU A 511 -9.98 1.53 17.50
N CYS A 512 -10.36 2.76 17.85
CA CYS A 512 -11.32 2.96 18.93
C CYS A 512 -12.62 2.24 18.62
N GLN A 513 -13.04 1.33 19.49
CA GLN A 513 -14.25 0.55 19.32
C GLN A 513 -15.54 1.32 19.64
N HIS A 514 -15.42 2.57 20.11
CA HIS A 514 -16.54 3.40 20.56
C HIS A 514 -17.51 2.63 21.47
N CYS A 515 -16.93 1.90 22.43
CA CYS A 515 -17.62 1.12 23.45
C CYS A 515 -18.79 1.90 24.06
N ASP A 516 -19.94 1.26 24.20
CA ASP A 516 -21.08 1.78 24.94
C ASP A 516 -20.74 1.81 26.44
N GLU A 517 -20.31 0.65 26.96
CA GLU A 517 -19.75 0.53 28.31
C GLU A 517 -18.25 0.84 28.27
N ALA A 518 -17.90 2.12 28.07
CA ALA A 518 -16.51 2.53 27.84
C ALA A 518 -15.66 2.60 29.13
N PRO A 519 -14.75 1.64 29.40
CA PRO A 519 -13.91 1.67 30.60
C PRO A 519 -12.97 2.88 30.62
N CYS A 520 -12.61 3.38 29.44
CA CYS A 520 -11.74 4.54 29.30
C CYS A 520 -12.39 5.88 29.70
N GLU A 521 -13.71 5.94 29.84
CA GLU A 521 -14.42 7.15 30.27
C GLU A 521 -14.47 7.32 31.79
N ALA A 522 -14.86 6.27 32.50
CA ALA A 522 -15.03 6.27 33.96
C ALA A 522 -13.75 6.66 34.72
N VAL A 523 -12.58 6.49 34.09
CA VAL A 523 -11.26 6.77 34.69
C VAL A 523 -10.73 8.17 34.39
N CYS A 524 -11.44 9.00 33.64
CA CYS A 524 -11.00 10.36 33.32
C CYS A 524 -11.43 11.35 34.43
N PRO A 525 -10.51 11.89 35.24
CA PRO A 525 -10.87 12.74 36.38
C PRO A 525 -11.43 14.12 35.99
N VAL A 526 -11.31 14.51 34.71
CA VAL A 526 -11.71 15.82 34.20
C VAL A 526 -12.79 15.74 33.12
N TYR A 527 -13.34 14.54 32.90
CA TYR A 527 -14.37 14.28 31.88
C TYR A 527 -13.98 14.76 30.47
N ALA A 528 -12.70 14.61 30.11
CA ALA A 528 -12.23 14.88 28.75
C ALA A 528 -12.72 13.83 27.75
N THR A 529 -13.22 12.70 28.24
CA THR A 529 -13.83 11.62 27.46
C THR A 529 -15.22 11.37 28.00
N TYR A 530 -16.22 11.32 27.13
CA TYR A 530 -17.62 11.11 27.52
C TYR A 530 -18.38 10.45 26.36
N HIS A 531 -19.44 9.74 26.70
CA HIS A 531 -20.35 9.14 25.73
C HIS A 531 -21.41 10.16 25.30
N ASN A 532 -21.57 10.39 23.99
CA ASN A 532 -22.63 11.27 23.49
C ASN A 532 -23.95 10.49 23.24
N PRO A 533 -25.09 11.15 23.05
CA PRO A 533 -26.37 10.47 22.80
C PRO A 533 -26.43 9.61 21.53
N GLU A 534 -25.41 9.67 20.66
CA GLU A 534 -25.37 9.00 19.37
C GLU A 534 -24.45 7.77 19.32
N GLY A 535 -24.01 7.29 20.49
CA GLY A 535 -23.13 6.12 20.57
C GLY A 535 -21.64 6.45 20.41
N LEU A 536 -21.25 7.73 20.31
CA LEU A 536 -19.85 8.11 20.16
C LEU A 536 -19.21 8.34 21.51
N ASN A 537 -18.18 7.55 21.80
CA ASN A 537 -17.15 7.96 22.74
C ASN A 537 -16.44 9.22 22.20
N ALA A 538 -16.69 10.38 22.78
CA ALA A 538 -16.08 11.65 22.39
C ALA A 538 -14.75 11.88 23.13
N GLN A 539 -13.82 12.60 22.49
CA GLN A 539 -12.57 13.05 23.10
C GLN A 539 -12.46 14.56 22.94
N VAL A 540 -12.54 15.29 24.04
CA VAL A 540 -12.36 16.74 24.08
C VAL A 540 -10.89 17.03 24.39
N TYR A 541 -10.11 17.33 23.35
CA TYR A 541 -8.65 17.51 23.46
C TYR A 541 -8.27 18.59 24.48
N ALA A 542 -8.94 19.74 24.45
CA ALA A 542 -8.65 20.89 25.32
C ALA A 542 -8.91 20.62 26.81
N ARG A 543 -9.70 19.60 27.16
CA ARG A 543 -10.00 19.24 28.56
C ARG A 543 -9.01 18.22 29.12
N CYS A 544 -8.25 17.53 28.26
CA CYS A 544 -7.35 16.49 28.67
C CYS A 544 -6.14 17.07 29.42
N ILE A 545 -5.91 16.60 30.66
CA ILE A 545 -4.75 16.99 31.48
C ILE A 545 -3.61 15.95 31.45
N GLY A 546 -3.68 14.97 30.54
CA GLY A 546 -2.57 14.05 30.30
C GLY A 546 -2.31 12.98 31.37
N THR A 547 -3.30 12.60 32.19
CA THR A 547 -3.12 11.52 33.19
C THR A 547 -2.83 10.15 32.56
N ARG A 548 -3.20 9.95 31.30
CA ARG A 548 -3.04 8.71 30.50
C ARG A 548 -3.80 7.48 31.02
N PHE A 549 -4.56 7.60 32.12
CA PHE A 549 -5.23 6.45 32.71
C PHE A 549 -6.30 5.84 31.78
N CYS A 550 -6.92 6.65 30.93
CA CYS A 550 -7.84 6.19 29.89
C CYS A 550 -7.19 5.25 28.86
N SER A 551 -5.87 5.33 28.64
CA SER A 551 -5.15 4.37 27.80
C SER A 551 -4.96 3.03 28.52
N ASN A 552 -4.57 3.06 29.79
CA ASN A 552 -4.39 1.85 30.59
C ASN A 552 -5.70 1.05 30.67
N ASN A 553 -6.83 1.73 30.94
CA ASN A 553 -8.13 1.08 31.07
C ASN A 553 -8.80 0.74 29.74
N CYS A 554 -8.30 1.25 28.61
CA CYS A 554 -8.76 0.82 27.30
C CYS A 554 -8.18 -0.57 26.99
N PRO A 555 -9.00 -1.63 26.86
CA PRO A 555 -8.47 -2.97 26.65
C PRO A 555 -7.76 -3.10 25.30
N TYR A 556 -8.22 -2.36 24.29
CA TYR A 556 -7.65 -2.33 22.94
C TYR A 556 -6.36 -1.49 22.81
N LYS A 557 -5.98 -0.69 23.81
CA LYS A 557 -4.80 0.22 23.76
C LYS A 557 -4.76 1.11 22.52
N VAL A 558 -5.92 1.65 22.12
CA VAL A 558 -6.13 2.51 20.93
C VAL A 558 -6.22 4.01 21.28
N ARG A 559 -5.90 4.37 22.52
CA ARG A 559 -5.75 5.75 22.96
C ARG A 559 -4.27 6.13 22.91
N ARG A 560 -3.92 7.10 22.06
CA ARG A 560 -2.54 7.55 21.80
C ARG A 560 -2.24 8.83 22.56
N PHE A 561 -1.02 8.99 23.06
CA PHE A 561 -0.65 10.14 23.89
C PHE A 561 0.40 10.98 23.18
N ASN A 562 0.17 12.29 23.09
CA ASN A 562 1.17 13.21 22.57
C ASN A 562 2.30 13.41 23.59
N TRP A 563 3.40 12.68 23.41
CA TRP A 563 4.57 12.75 24.30
C TRP A 563 5.41 14.02 24.13
N ALA A 564 5.38 14.60 22.94
CA ALA A 564 6.09 15.81 22.60
C ALA A 564 5.21 16.70 21.72
N ARG A 565 5.58 17.98 21.63
CA ARG A 565 4.95 18.90 20.70
C ARG A 565 5.61 18.68 19.34
N ILE A 566 4.89 18.07 18.42
CA ILE A 566 5.34 17.94 17.04
C ILE A 566 5.08 19.27 16.32
N GLY A 567 6.12 19.83 15.71
CA GLY A 567 6.05 21.06 14.94
C GLY A 567 5.59 20.80 13.51
N TRP A 568 4.82 21.73 12.95
CA TRP A 568 4.45 21.76 11.54
C TRP A 568 5.23 22.90 10.90
N GLU A 569 6.41 22.60 10.34
CA GLU A 569 7.24 23.59 9.65
C GLU A 569 6.51 24.11 8.41
N ALA A 570 6.53 25.41 8.15
CA ALA A 570 5.92 25.96 6.94
C ALA A 570 6.56 25.34 5.68
N PRO A 571 5.76 24.96 4.66
CA PRO A 571 4.31 25.12 4.52
C PRO A 571 3.48 23.89 4.96
N LEU A 572 4.01 22.96 5.75
CA LEU A 572 3.29 21.75 6.20
C LEU A 572 2.05 22.04 7.09
N GLY A 573 1.78 23.30 7.41
CA GLY A 573 0.50 23.71 8.00
C GLY A 573 -0.67 23.67 7.02
N GLU A 574 -0.41 23.82 5.71
CA GLU A 574 -1.45 23.91 4.67
C GLU A 574 -2.14 22.56 4.38
N GLN A 575 -1.48 21.44 4.69
CA GLN A 575 -2.08 20.10 4.56
C GLN A 575 -3.06 19.75 5.70
N LEU A 576 -3.13 20.57 6.75
CA LEU A 576 -3.93 20.24 7.92
C LEU A 576 -5.41 20.46 7.62
N ASN A 577 -6.23 19.48 7.97
CA ASN A 577 -7.68 19.59 7.91
C ASN A 577 -8.15 20.71 8.86
N PRO A 578 -8.79 21.79 8.36
CA PRO A 578 -9.21 22.91 9.19
C PRO A 578 -10.34 22.55 10.17
N ASP A 579 -11.08 21.48 9.90
CA ASP A 579 -12.20 21.03 10.74
C ASP A 579 -11.74 20.14 11.92
N VAL A 580 -10.45 19.80 11.99
CA VAL A 580 -9.90 18.94 13.05
C VAL A 580 -8.85 19.68 13.86
N THR A 581 -9.04 19.72 15.18
CA THR A 581 -8.07 20.32 16.10
C THR A 581 -6.68 19.71 15.91
N VAL A 582 -5.64 20.55 15.80
CA VAL A 582 -4.23 20.12 15.89
C VAL A 582 -3.86 20.02 17.36
N ARG A 583 -3.39 18.86 17.81
CA ARG A 583 -3.16 18.61 19.25
C ARG A 583 -1.76 19.06 19.65
N SER A 584 -1.63 19.43 20.93
CA SER A 584 -0.35 19.74 21.57
C SER A 584 0.15 18.56 22.40
N ALA A 585 1.36 18.67 22.94
CA ALA A 585 1.89 17.74 23.93
C ALA A 585 0.97 17.61 25.15
N GLY A 586 0.95 16.44 25.78
CA GLY A 586 0.20 16.21 27.02
C GLY A 586 -1.26 15.81 26.82
N VAL A 587 -1.73 15.62 25.58
CA VAL A 587 -3.13 15.32 25.26
C VAL A 587 -3.28 13.91 24.71
N MET A 588 -4.35 13.22 25.13
CA MET A 588 -4.77 11.93 24.58
C MET A 588 -5.58 12.10 23.29
N GLU A 589 -5.35 11.19 22.36
CA GLU A 589 -6.04 11.06 21.09
C GLU A 589 -6.60 9.67 20.90
N LYS A 590 -7.54 9.54 19.97
CA LYS A 590 -8.11 8.28 19.52
C LYS A 590 -8.88 8.50 18.22
N CYS A 591 -9.21 7.41 17.53
CA CYS A 591 -10.23 7.45 16.49
C CYS A 591 -11.54 8.05 17.03
N THR A 592 -12.13 8.96 16.28
CA THR A 592 -13.38 9.69 16.60
C THR A 592 -14.53 9.33 15.66
N PHE A 593 -14.38 8.25 14.87
CA PHE A 593 -15.22 7.96 13.70
C PHE A 593 -15.32 9.14 12.71
N CYS A 594 -14.24 9.93 12.60
CA CYS A 594 -14.19 11.14 11.77
C CYS A 594 -15.37 12.06 12.08
N ILE A 595 -15.54 12.42 13.35
CA ILE A 595 -16.66 13.25 13.84
C ILE A 595 -16.89 14.52 13.01
N GLN A 596 -15.83 15.13 12.48
CA GLN A 596 -15.91 16.27 11.56
C GLN A 596 -16.77 15.97 10.32
N ARG A 597 -16.66 14.76 9.76
CA ARG A 597 -17.46 14.31 8.61
C ARG A 597 -18.90 14.01 9.00
N ILE A 598 -19.12 13.43 10.18
CA ILE A 598 -20.47 13.23 10.74
C ILE A 598 -21.19 14.60 10.86
N GLN A 599 -20.51 15.60 11.42
CA GLN A 599 -21.09 16.94 11.61
C GLN A 599 -21.30 17.67 10.28
N ALA A 600 -20.37 17.54 9.32
CA ALA A 600 -20.51 18.11 7.98
C ALA A 600 -21.72 17.52 7.25
N ALA A 601 -21.86 16.19 7.22
CA ALA A 601 -22.98 15.53 6.56
C ALA A 601 -24.34 15.91 7.19
N LYS A 602 -24.42 16.00 8.52
CA LYS A 602 -25.64 16.47 9.20
C LYS A 602 -26.00 17.90 8.82
N ARG A 603 -25.00 18.77 8.70
CA ARG A 603 -25.22 20.16 8.28
C ARG A 603 -25.77 20.19 6.86
N THR A 604 -25.19 19.43 5.95
CA THR A 604 -25.67 19.31 4.56
C THR A 604 -27.09 18.77 4.51
N ALA A 605 -27.39 17.65 5.18
CA ALA A 605 -28.73 17.07 5.22
C ALA A 605 -29.77 18.07 5.78
N LYS A 606 -29.41 18.80 6.84
CA LYS A 606 -30.25 19.86 7.40
C LYS A 606 -30.52 21.00 6.42
N LEU A 607 -29.50 21.45 5.67
CA LEU A 607 -29.64 22.50 4.65
C LEU A 607 -30.52 22.04 3.48
N ASP A 608 -30.40 20.76 3.11
CA ASP A 608 -31.22 20.11 2.08
C ASP A 608 -32.66 19.81 2.55
N GLY A 609 -32.98 20.06 3.83
CA GLY A 609 -34.30 19.77 4.41
C GLY A 609 -34.63 18.27 4.47
N ARG A 610 -33.62 17.40 4.56
CA ARG A 610 -33.76 15.93 4.58
C ARG A 610 -33.06 15.30 5.78
N SER A 611 -33.48 14.09 6.14
CA SER A 611 -32.72 13.25 7.08
C SER A 611 -31.42 12.73 6.46
N LEU A 612 -30.49 12.31 7.33
CA LEU A 612 -29.34 11.53 6.92
C LEU A 612 -29.78 10.22 6.28
N ARG A 613 -29.02 9.79 5.27
CA ARG A 613 -29.18 8.54 4.52
C ARG A 613 -27.93 7.70 4.67
N ASP A 614 -28.07 6.39 4.49
CA ASP A 614 -26.91 5.49 4.42
C ASP A 614 -25.96 5.96 3.30
N GLY A 615 -24.66 6.01 3.60
CA GLY A 615 -23.63 6.56 2.71
C GLY A 615 -23.44 8.08 2.74
N ASP A 616 -24.29 8.88 3.41
CA ASP A 616 -24.03 10.32 3.58
C ASP A 616 -22.77 10.59 4.42
N VAL A 617 -22.45 9.68 5.36
CA VAL A 617 -21.25 9.76 6.19
C VAL A 617 -20.30 8.64 5.83
N VAL A 618 -19.16 8.99 5.24
CA VAL A 618 -18.08 8.04 4.96
C VAL A 618 -16.79 8.52 5.64
N PRO A 619 -16.35 7.87 6.73
CA PRO A 619 -15.05 8.16 7.37
C PRO A 619 -13.89 7.93 6.40
N ALA A 620 -12.78 8.63 6.60
CA ALA A 620 -11.62 8.54 5.71
C ALA A 620 -11.07 7.11 5.54
N CYS A 621 -11.06 6.33 6.62
CA CYS A 621 -10.64 4.92 6.59
C CYS A 621 -11.54 4.03 5.73
N ALA A 622 -12.85 4.30 5.67
CA ALA A 622 -13.80 3.58 4.82
C ALA A 622 -13.69 4.04 3.36
N GLN A 623 -13.64 5.35 3.12
CA GLN A 623 -13.56 5.93 1.77
C GLN A 623 -12.32 5.45 1.00
N THR A 624 -11.18 5.34 1.68
CA THR A 624 -9.91 4.94 1.04
C THR A 624 -9.76 3.43 0.86
N CYS A 625 -10.58 2.61 1.52
CA CYS A 625 -10.39 1.17 1.53
C CYS A 625 -10.74 0.57 0.15
N PRO A 626 -9.75 0.08 -0.63
CA PRO A 626 -10.01 -0.36 -2.00
C PRO A 626 -10.84 -1.66 -2.04
N ALA A 627 -10.84 -2.43 -0.96
CA ALA A 627 -11.58 -3.66 -0.82
C ALA A 627 -12.97 -3.46 -0.18
N GLU A 628 -13.34 -2.20 0.14
CA GLU A 628 -14.55 -1.86 0.91
C GLU A 628 -14.72 -2.70 2.19
N ALA A 629 -13.60 -3.08 2.82
CA ALA A 629 -13.61 -3.92 4.00
C ALA A 629 -14.21 -3.19 5.22
N ILE A 630 -14.15 -1.86 5.25
CA ILE A 630 -14.67 -1.03 6.34
C ILE A 630 -15.96 -0.36 5.87
N VAL A 631 -17.07 -0.66 6.55
CA VAL A 631 -18.37 -0.05 6.30
C VAL A 631 -18.80 0.68 7.55
N PHE A 632 -19.17 1.95 7.41
CA PHE A 632 -19.62 2.80 8.50
C PHE A 632 -21.04 3.31 8.22
N GLY A 633 -21.84 3.48 9.28
CA GLY A 633 -23.17 4.04 9.15
C GLY A 633 -23.92 4.08 10.46
N ASP A 634 -25.24 4.22 10.37
CA ASP A 634 -26.14 4.26 11.51
C ASP A 634 -26.71 2.87 11.82
N LEU A 635 -26.41 2.36 13.03
CA LEU A 635 -26.96 1.12 13.58
C LEU A 635 -28.40 1.28 14.09
N HIS A 636 -28.89 2.51 14.27
CA HIS A 636 -30.29 2.76 14.59
C HIS A 636 -31.20 2.48 13.39
N ASP A 637 -30.70 2.69 12.17
CA ASP A 637 -31.39 2.32 10.94
C ASP A 637 -31.18 0.82 10.62
N PRO A 638 -32.21 -0.04 10.71
CA PRO A 638 -32.07 -1.47 10.41
C PRO A 638 -31.81 -1.77 8.93
N GLN A 639 -32.06 -0.82 8.02
CA GLN A 639 -31.85 -0.99 6.58
C GLN A 639 -30.44 -0.59 6.12
N SER A 640 -29.67 0.10 6.97
CA SER A 640 -28.32 0.53 6.64
C SER A 640 -27.41 -0.66 6.31
N ARG A 641 -26.40 -0.42 5.47
CA ARG A 641 -25.40 -1.45 5.11
C ARG A 641 -24.68 -1.97 6.34
N VAL A 642 -24.38 -1.11 7.31
CA VAL A 642 -23.69 -1.50 8.55
C VAL A 642 -24.55 -2.37 9.47
N SER A 643 -25.86 -2.10 9.59
CA SER A 643 -26.79 -2.92 10.39
C SER A 643 -26.90 -4.33 9.82
N ARG A 644 -27.03 -4.45 8.49
CA ARG A 644 -27.09 -5.74 7.80
C ARG A 644 -25.80 -6.55 7.97
N LEU A 645 -24.63 -5.91 7.84
CA LEU A 645 -23.35 -6.57 8.04
C LEU A 645 -23.12 -6.94 9.51
N SER A 646 -23.56 -6.12 10.47
CA SER A 646 -23.43 -6.43 11.90
C SER A 646 -24.30 -7.63 12.34
N ALA A 647 -25.33 -7.96 11.55
CA ALA A 647 -26.17 -9.13 11.75
C ALA A 647 -25.64 -10.39 11.02
N ASP A 648 -24.59 -10.28 10.20
CA ASP A 648 -23.97 -11.42 9.50
C ASP A 648 -23.54 -12.51 10.51
N PRO A 649 -23.79 -13.80 10.26
CA PRO A 649 -23.42 -14.87 11.19
C PRO A 649 -21.91 -14.95 11.48
N ARG A 650 -21.06 -14.46 10.58
CA ARG A 650 -19.61 -14.33 10.81
C ARG A 650 -19.25 -13.23 11.81
N GLY A 651 -20.20 -12.37 12.18
CA GLY A 651 -20.03 -11.25 13.08
C GLY A 651 -19.52 -11.66 14.47
N TYR A 652 -18.60 -10.88 15.01
CA TYR A 652 -18.16 -10.96 16.39
C TYR A 652 -17.63 -9.61 16.90
N HIS A 653 -17.58 -9.47 18.22
CA HIS A 653 -16.91 -8.36 18.89
C HIS A 653 -15.57 -8.83 19.45
N VAL A 654 -14.55 -8.00 19.32
CA VAL A 654 -13.23 -8.29 19.90
C VAL A 654 -13.31 -8.08 21.42
N LEU A 655 -12.82 -9.04 22.20
CA LEU A 655 -12.87 -9.04 23.68
C LEU A 655 -14.31 -8.90 24.23
N GLU A 656 -15.25 -9.63 23.64
CA GLU A 656 -16.67 -9.64 24.02
C GLU A 656 -16.88 -10.02 25.50
N GLU A 657 -16.01 -10.87 26.04
CA GLU A 657 -16.00 -11.30 27.45
C GLU A 657 -15.84 -10.14 28.45
N LEU A 658 -15.29 -9.00 28.03
CA LEU A 658 -15.18 -7.79 28.85
C LEU A 658 -16.46 -6.96 28.91
N ASN A 659 -17.48 -7.33 28.13
CA ASN A 659 -18.78 -6.64 28.03
C ASN A 659 -18.67 -5.12 27.81
N THR A 660 -17.68 -4.67 27.04
CA THR A 660 -17.53 -3.23 26.70
C THR A 660 -18.55 -2.73 25.67
N ARG A 661 -19.41 -3.62 25.17
CA ARG A 661 -20.40 -3.37 24.10
C ARG A 661 -19.85 -2.51 22.94
N PRO A 662 -18.87 -3.02 22.17
CA PRO A 662 -18.30 -2.29 21.03
C PRO A 662 -19.35 -1.85 19.99
N ALA A 663 -19.13 -0.69 19.38
CA ALA A 663 -19.88 -0.23 18.21
C ALA A 663 -19.32 -0.78 16.88
N ILE A 664 -18.25 -1.59 16.94
CA ILE A 664 -17.61 -2.20 15.78
C ILE A 664 -17.85 -3.71 15.78
N THR A 665 -18.42 -4.21 14.69
CA THR A 665 -18.57 -5.65 14.43
C THR A 665 -17.55 -6.11 13.40
N TYR A 666 -16.78 -7.15 13.70
CA TYR A 666 -15.85 -7.76 12.75
C TYR A 666 -16.46 -8.99 12.13
N LEU A 667 -16.22 -9.23 10.84
CA LEU A 667 -16.62 -10.45 10.16
C LEU A 667 -15.41 -11.37 10.04
N ARG A 668 -15.53 -12.60 10.56
CA ARG A 668 -14.47 -13.62 10.48
C ARG A 668 -13.98 -13.83 9.04
N ARG A 669 -12.67 -14.06 8.89
CA ARG A 669 -12.05 -14.41 7.61
C ARG A 669 -12.40 -15.86 7.26
N SER A 670 -12.87 -16.11 6.04
CA SER A 670 -13.22 -17.45 5.59
C SER A 670 -11.95 -18.20 5.15
N VAL A 671 -11.60 -19.29 5.83
CA VAL A 671 -10.40 -20.08 5.52
C VAL A 671 -10.73 -21.58 5.55
N PRO A 672 -10.55 -22.31 4.43
CA PRO A 672 -10.80 -23.76 4.40
C PRO A 672 -9.93 -24.51 5.39
N GLY A 673 -10.53 -25.41 6.17
CA GLY A 673 -9.83 -26.18 7.21
C GLY A 673 -9.56 -25.37 8.47
N ALA A 674 -10.22 -24.22 8.65
CA ALA A 674 -10.23 -23.53 9.92
C ALA A 674 -10.82 -24.47 10.98
N PRO A 675 -10.14 -24.64 12.14
CA PRO A 675 -10.69 -25.46 13.21
C PRO A 675 -12.02 -24.88 13.66
N ALA A 676 -12.90 -25.74 14.19
CA ALA A 676 -13.92 -25.20 15.08
C ALA A 676 -13.19 -24.59 16.27
N ASP A 677 -13.58 -23.38 16.71
CA ASP A 677 -13.08 -22.81 17.95
C ASP A 677 -13.23 -23.91 19.03
N GLU A 678 -12.11 -24.53 19.41
CA GLU A 678 -12.05 -25.53 20.47
C GLU A 678 -12.33 -24.76 21.75
N ARG A 679 -13.59 -24.87 22.19
CA ARG A 679 -14.12 -24.23 23.39
C ARG A 679 -13.49 -24.78 24.65
#